data_AF-A0A6A6UUE6-F1
#
_entry.id   AF-A0A6A6UUE6-F1
#
_cell.length_a   1.000
_cell.length_b   1.000
_cell.length_c   1.000
_cell.angle_alpha   90.00
_cell.angle_beta   90.00
_cell.angle_gamma   90.00
#
_symmetry.space_group_name_H-M   'P 1'
#
loop_
_entity.id
_entity.type
_entity.pdbx_description
1 polymer ?
#
loop_
_entity_poly.entity_id
_entity_poly.type
_entity_poly.pdbx_seq_one_letter_code
_entity_poly.pdbx_strand_id
1 'polypeptide(L)'
;MLAPAAPDGHHYLLGVGKGDITGPVVDLIFMGYADANQIGSGVRQRLYSRAFIIGDLKKPEDRIVYLVLDIQSGDIAVRDGVLKGLQQLGPEYSMYTKDNIALTGTHSHSGPGAWTNYFLHHASTRGFDRPSWEAIVNGTVLSIKRAHEKLKEGRISWGKIRLEDANFNRSPSSYRANPESERTQYTDNVDKEMTMLRFADLDHKDYGVLTFFPTHGTSMYLNQTMVTGDNKGVAAYLFERKMQAKFPGFIAGFSQSNVGDVTPNVLGDYCESGPDLGKRCNETDTTCGGIVAPCHSRGPFFGLNDGGRKSCFEIGKRQFEKAYELHQIMSVRGPNATEIPVRGPVKAFHTFQNMSWQEFPHPNGSTVMTCPSAMGYSFAAGTSDGPGIADFRQGLTGDQPPVSPIWPILRGLLKNPTPRQKECHGVKPILLDIGEMTTPYEWGPNIADIQLMRVGPIILIISTGEATTMSGRRWKSAISKAVLDQGIFKDHPRTANETPVVVLGGPANSYTHYITTEEEYAKQRYEGASTLYGPHTLNAMIHYSIQGLRYLSATNEVKPPAGPQPPINVDRAMSLIPSVSSDSTPWGKNYGDVLNPPNATYNRGDTINVTFVGASPRNNLRLEGTFAAVQKLNAEKAIKREQAVLPDPERSAFSTNEITLDQSDAEWTTVRDDFDWELVMEWKKVGTVFKHSESTISWETAADTEPGTYRFVYNGDWRAISGAITPFQGISPSFTVS
;
A
#
# COMPACT_ATOMS: atom_id res chain seq x y z
N MET A 1 9.26 -54.77 10.40
CA MET A 1 8.03 -53.97 10.19
C MET A 1 8.29 -52.59 10.76
N LEU A 2 8.56 -51.61 9.90
CA LEU A 2 8.71 -50.21 10.31
C LEU A 2 7.30 -49.67 10.58
N ALA A 3 7.10 -49.04 11.73
CA ALA A 3 5.86 -48.33 12.02
C ALA A 3 5.61 -47.26 10.94
N PRO A 4 4.35 -46.97 10.56
CA PRO A 4 4.07 -45.88 9.63
C PRO A 4 4.52 -44.57 10.30
N ALA A 5 5.34 -43.79 9.61
CA ALA A 5 5.55 -42.39 9.98
C ALA A 5 4.18 -41.70 10.01
N ALA A 6 3.83 -41.07 11.14
CA ALA A 6 2.59 -40.32 11.25
C ALA A 6 2.55 -39.26 10.13
N PRO A 7 1.44 -39.11 9.38
CA PRO A 7 1.36 -38.12 8.31
C PRO A 7 1.57 -36.72 8.88
N ASP A 8 2.43 -35.98 8.20
CA ASP A 8 3.06 -34.70 8.51
C ASP A 8 2.11 -33.61 9.05
N GLY A 9 2.23 -33.22 10.32
CA GLY A 9 1.70 -31.94 10.84
C GLY A 9 2.52 -30.73 10.36
N HIS A 10 2.64 -30.59 9.05
CA HIS A 10 3.22 -29.45 8.32
C HIS A 10 2.15 -28.70 7.54
N HIS A 11 0.89 -28.99 7.85
CA HIS A 11 -0.26 -28.55 7.08
C HIS A 11 -1.08 -27.53 7.86
N TYR A 12 -1.71 -26.62 7.13
CA TYR A 12 -2.56 -25.55 7.63
C TYR A 12 -3.82 -25.49 6.78
N LEU A 13 -4.87 -24.85 7.31
CA LEU A 13 -6.00 -24.40 6.52
C LEU A 13 -5.65 -23.05 5.89
N LEU A 14 -5.50 -23.01 4.58
CA LEU A 14 -4.93 -21.88 3.84
C LEU A 14 -5.89 -21.34 2.80
N GLY A 15 -5.97 -20.03 2.68
CA GLY A 15 -6.79 -19.34 1.69
C GLY A 15 -6.14 -18.03 1.26
N VAL A 16 -6.24 -17.72 -0.03
CA VAL A 16 -5.79 -16.43 -0.58
C VAL A 16 -6.89 -15.79 -1.41
N GLY A 17 -6.96 -14.46 -1.37
CA GLY A 17 -8.00 -13.70 -2.05
C GLY A 17 -7.54 -12.30 -2.42
N LYS A 18 -8.15 -11.74 -3.47
CA LYS A 18 -7.91 -10.37 -3.95
C LYS A 18 -9.24 -9.66 -4.15
N GLY A 19 -9.33 -8.38 -3.80
CA GLY A 19 -10.50 -7.53 -4.04
C GLY A 19 -10.05 -6.11 -4.39
N ASP A 20 -10.73 -5.49 -5.36
CA ASP A 20 -10.48 -4.11 -5.80
C ASP A 20 -10.92 -3.14 -4.70
N ILE A 21 -10.01 -2.23 -4.33
CA ILE A 21 -10.22 -1.17 -3.32
C ILE A 21 -10.02 0.22 -3.92
N THR A 22 -10.03 0.34 -5.25
CA THR A 22 -9.78 1.61 -5.95
C THR A 22 -10.89 2.62 -5.65
N GLY A 23 -10.54 3.64 -4.88
CA GLY A 23 -11.41 4.78 -4.61
C GLY A 23 -11.58 5.73 -5.81
N PRO A 24 -12.17 6.91 -5.59
CA PRO A 24 -12.27 7.98 -6.58
C PRO A 24 -10.92 8.34 -7.24
N VAL A 25 -10.80 8.10 -8.55
CA VAL A 25 -9.53 8.33 -9.27
C VAL A 25 -9.31 9.77 -9.74
N VAL A 26 -10.28 10.67 -9.49
CA VAL A 26 -10.20 12.11 -9.87
C VAL A 26 -10.70 13.03 -8.77
N ASP A 27 -10.27 14.30 -8.79
CA ASP A 27 -10.76 15.40 -7.92
C ASP A 27 -10.54 15.18 -6.40
N LEU A 28 -9.80 14.14 -6.00
CA LEU A 28 -9.45 13.87 -4.60
C LEU A 28 -7.95 14.07 -4.40
N ILE A 29 -7.57 14.70 -3.29
CA ILE A 29 -6.18 14.80 -2.87
C ILE A 29 -5.68 13.39 -2.52
N PHE A 30 -4.50 13.03 -2.98
CA PHE A 30 -3.89 11.74 -2.65
C PHE A 30 -3.44 11.69 -1.18
N MET A 31 -3.49 10.49 -0.59
CA MET A 31 -3.01 10.27 0.78
C MET A 31 -1.51 9.97 0.76
N GLY A 32 -0.75 10.63 1.63
CA GLY A 32 0.69 10.40 1.78
C GLY A 32 1.46 11.70 1.93
N TYR A 33 1.69 12.39 0.81
CA TYR A 33 2.52 13.60 0.77
C TYR A 33 1.91 14.84 1.44
N ALA A 34 0.60 14.83 1.72
CA ALA A 34 -0.13 15.95 2.33
C ALA A 34 -0.01 17.28 1.55
N ASP A 35 0.05 17.20 0.21
CA ASP A 35 0.08 18.37 -0.68
C ASP A 35 -1.31 18.63 -1.30
N ALA A 36 -1.80 19.86 -1.13
CA ALA A 36 -3.14 20.25 -1.55
C ALA A 36 -3.32 20.37 -3.09
N ASN A 37 -2.22 20.30 -3.85
CA ASN A 37 -2.18 20.34 -5.31
C ASN A 37 -2.04 18.94 -5.93
N GLN A 38 -1.69 17.91 -5.15
CA GLN A 38 -1.67 16.53 -5.63
C GLN A 38 -3.08 15.94 -5.70
N ILE A 39 -3.83 16.40 -6.71
CA ILE A 39 -5.23 16.03 -6.93
C ILE A 39 -5.29 14.97 -8.03
N GLY A 40 -5.97 13.86 -7.77
CA GLY A 40 -6.16 12.79 -8.72
C GLY A 40 -6.72 13.27 -10.06
N SER A 41 -6.16 12.75 -11.14
CA SER A 41 -6.53 13.06 -12.52
C SER A 41 -6.77 11.79 -13.36
N GLY A 42 -6.74 10.60 -12.75
CA GLY A 42 -6.89 9.36 -13.49
C GLY A 42 -6.35 8.13 -12.79
N VAL A 43 -6.27 7.03 -13.52
CA VAL A 43 -5.73 5.74 -13.06
C VAL A 43 -4.67 5.21 -14.02
N ARG A 44 -3.57 4.72 -13.46
CA ARG A 44 -2.56 3.92 -14.17
C ARG A 44 -2.58 2.47 -13.71
N GLN A 45 -2.88 2.24 -12.44
CA GLN A 45 -2.98 0.90 -11.88
C GLN A 45 -4.05 0.91 -10.79
N ARG A 46 -4.98 -0.04 -10.85
CA ARG A 46 -5.94 -0.27 -9.77
C ARG A 46 -5.27 -0.69 -8.47
N LEU A 47 -5.93 -0.41 -7.37
CA LEU A 47 -5.50 -0.72 -6.01
C LEU A 47 -6.22 -1.96 -5.50
N TYR A 48 -5.51 -2.86 -4.82
CA TYR A 48 -6.10 -4.11 -4.32
C TYR A 48 -5.85 -4.34 -2.84
N SER A 49 -6.80 -5.03 -2.22
CA SER A 49 -6.63 -5.75 -0.97
C SER A 49 -6.30 -7.21 -1.29
N ARG A 50 -5.19 -7.72 -0.74
CA ARG A 50 -4.76 -9.12 -0.85
C ARG A 50 -4.79 -9.78 0.52
N ALA A 51 -5.63 -10.80 0.67
CA ALA A 51 -5.86 -11.51 1.91
C ALA A 51 -5.13 -12.86 1.93
N PHE A 52 -4.47 -13.13 3.06
CA PHE A 52 -3.80 -14.39 3.37
C PHE A 52 -4.38 -14.95 4.67
N ILE A 53 -5.14 -16.04 4.56
CA ILE A 53 -5.74 -16.73 5.71
C ILE A 53 -4.87 -17.94 6.03
N ILE A 54 -4.51 -18.06 7.30
CA ILE A 54 -3.76 -19.20 7.85
C ILE A 54 -4.50 -19.68 9.10
N GLY A 55 -4.99 -20.92 9.10
CA GLY A 55 -5.67 -21.55 10.22
C GLY A 55 -5.02 -22.85 10.66
N ASP A 56 -5.14 -23.16 11.94
CA ASP A 56 -4.80 -24.47 12.48
C ASP A 56 -5.83 -25.51 12.00
N LEU A 57 -5.38 -26.70 11.57
CA LEU A 57 -6.28 -27.74 11.08
C LEU A 57 -7.06 -28.43 12.20
N LYS A 58 -6.48 -28.53 13.39
CA LYS A 58 -7.12 -29.17 14.56
C LYS A 58 -8.04 -28.22 15.29
N LYS A 59 -7.71 -26.92 15.25
CA LYS A 59 -8.50 -25.85 15.87
C LYS A 59 -8.77 -24.73 14.84
N PRO A 60 -9.67 -24.91 13.86
CA PRO A 60 -9.86 -23.98 12.74
C PRO A 60 -10.26 -22.54 13.12
N GLU A 61 -10.72 -22.32 14.35
CA GLU A 61 -10.94 -21.00 14.95
C GLU A 61 -9.64 -20.28 15.33
N ASP A 62 -8.57 -21.02 15.62
CA ASP A 62 -7.21 -20.50 15.76
C ASP A 62 -6.67 -20.20 14.35
N ARG A 63 -6.98 -18.99 13.90
CA ARG A 63 -6.78 -18.53 12.54
C ARG A 63 -6.35 -17.09 12.53
N ILE A 64 -5.54 -16.70 11.56
CA ILE A 64 -5.18 -15.32 11.27
C ILE A 64 -5.55 -14.93 9.85
N VAL A 65 -5.73 -13.62 9.66
CA VAL A 65 -5.87 -12.97 8.35
C VAL A 65 -4.83 -11.85 8.29
N TYR A 66 -3.88 -11.98 7.38
CA TYR A 66 -2.93 -10.93 7.06
C TYR A 66 -3.34 -10.28 5.74
N LEU A 67 -3.57 -8.98 5.75
CA LEU A 67 -4.02 -8.22 4.59
C LEU A 67 -2.92 -7.28 4.12
N VAL A 68 -2.66 -7.25 2.81
CA VAL A 68 -1.80 -6.27 2.15
C VAL A 68 -2.68 -5.42 1.24
N LEU A 69 -2.87 -4.14 1.58
CA LEU A 69 -3.71 -3.21 0.83
C LEU A 69 -2.83 -2.19 0.11
N ASP A 70 -3.10 -1.93 -1.18
CA ASP A 70 -2.43 -0.91 -1.98
C ASP A 70 -2.86 0.52 -1.61
N ILE A 71 -2.73 0.87 -0.32
CA ILE A 71 -3.07 2.18 0.28
C ILE A 71 -1.93 2.65 1.20
N GLN A 72 -2.03 3.89 1.69
CA GLN A 72 -1.00 4.50 2.53
C GLN A 72 -0.81 3.78 3.88
N SER A 73 -1.86 3.34 4.57
CA SER A 73 -1.71 2.64 5.85
C SER A 73 -2.98 1.87 6.20
N GLY A 74 -2.92 1.03 7.23
CA GLY A 74 -4.14 0.63 7.91
C GLY A 74 -4.75 1.77 8.72
N ASP A 75 -6.08 1.83 8.77
CA ASP A 75 -6.82 2.84 9.53
C ASP A 75 -7.95 2.20 10.35
N ILE A 76 -8.17 2.76 11.55
CA ILE A 76 -9.06 2.18 12.55
C ILE A 76 -10.53 2.19 12.12
N ALA A 77 -10.95 3.21 11.38
CA ALA A 77 -12.31 3.29 10.84
C ALA A 77 -12.51 2.30 9.71
N VAL A 78 -11.51 2.13 8.83
CA VAL A 78 -11.53 1.07 7.80
C VAL A 78 -11.59 -0.31 8.47
N ARG A 79 -10.77 -0.55 9.49
CA ARG A 79 -10.74 -1.83 10.21
C ARG A 79 -12.07 -2.13 10.89
N ASP A 80 -12.68 -1.16 11.55
CA ASP A 80 -14.03 -1.28 12.13
C ASP A 80 -15.09 -1.61 11.06
N GLY A 81 -15.05 -0.90 9.92
CA GLY A 81 -15.93 -1.19 8.77
C GLY A 81 -15.77 -2.61 8.24
N VAL A 82 -14.54 -3.11 8.11
CA VAL A 82 -14.26 -4.48 7.68
C VAL A 82 -14.81 -5.51 8.68
N LEU A 83 -14.60 -5.31 9.97
CA LEU A 83 -15.12 -6.21 11.00
C LEU A 83 -16.66 -6.27 10.99
N LYS A 84 -17.32 -5.11 10.84
CA LYS A 84 -18.78 -5.03 10.69
C LYS A 84 -19.26 -5.71 9.39
N GLY A 85 -18.56 -5.49 8.28
CA GLY A 85 -18.88 -6.12 6.99
C GLY A 85 -18.75 -7.65 7.04
N LEU A 86 -17.72 -8.18 7.70
CA LEU A 86 -17.58 -9.63 7.92
C LEU A 86 -18.70 -10.19 8.79
N GLN A 87 -19.09 -9.48 9.86
CA GLN A 87 -20.23 -9.89 10.70
C GLN A 87 -21.54 -9.97 9.89
N GLN A 88 -21.73 -9.07 8.93
CA GLN A 88 -22.92 -9.05 8.05
C GLN A 88 -22.94 -10.21 7.04
N LEU A 89 -21.80 -10.81 6.70
CA LEU A 89 -21.77 -11.94 5.77
C LEU A 89 -22.39 -13.21 6.35
N GLY A 90 -22.28 -13.42 7.66
CA GLY A 90 -22.88 -14.58 8.33
C GLY A 90 -22.03 -15.18 9.46
N PRO A 91 -22.59 -16.14 10.22
CA PRO A 91 -21.91 -16.77 11.35
C PRO A 91 -20.62 -17.51 10.98
N GLU A 92 -20.45 -17.94 9.73
CA GLU A 92 -19.23 -18.57 9.21
C GLU A 92 -18.01 -17.65 9.18
N TYR A 93 -18.22 -16.33 9.30
CA TYR A 93 -17.17 -15.31 9.40
C TYR A 93 -16.91 -14.85 10.84
N SER A 94 -17.65 -15.37 11.84
CA SER A 94 -17.60 -14.90 13.23
C SER A 94 -16.25 -15.12 13.93
N MET A 95 -15.39 -16.00 13.42
CA MET A 95 -14.04 -16.18 13.96
C MET A 95 -13.09 -15.02 13.61
N TYR A 96 -13.45 -14.19 12.63
CA TYR A 96 -12.66 -13.02 12.24
C TYR A 96 -12.97 -11.84 13.15
N THR A 97 -11.99 -11.49 13.98
CA THR A 97 -12.11 -10.47 15.00
C THR A 97 -10.89 -9.55 14.96
N LYS A 98 -10.89 -8.49 15.76
CA LYS A 98 -9.71 -7.63 15.93
C LYS A 98 -8.47 -8.39 16.44
N ASP A 99 -8.65 -9.55 17.07
CA ASP A 99 -7.52 -10.34 17.59
C ASP A 99 -6.66 -10.89 16.47
N ASN A 100 -7.30 -11.29 15.37
CA ASN A 100 -6.68 -12.11 14.34
C ASN A 100 -6.73 -11.54 12.92
N ILE A 101 -7.22 -10.32 12.74
CA ILE A 101 -7.08 -9.58 11.47
C ILE A 101 -6.01 -8.50 11.62
N ALA A 102 -5.02 -8.53 10.71
CA ALA A 102 -4.03 -7.47 10.53
C ALA A 102 -4.29 -6.78 9.19
N LEU A 103 -4.62 -5.49 9.23
CA LEU A 103 -4.87 -4.66 8.05
C LEU A 103 -3.64 -3.80 7.77
N THR A 104 -2.79 -4.20 6.81
CA THR A 104 -1.52 -3.51 6.51
C THR A 104 -1.57 -2.77 5.18
N GLY A 105 -1.02 -1.55 5.12
CA GLY A 105 -0.85 -0.81 3.88
C GLY A 105 0.50 -1.13 3.22
N THR A 106 0.55 -1.13 1.88
CA THR A 106 1.82 -1.09 1.14
C THR A 106 2.52 0.26 1.26
N HIS A 107 1.85 1.25 1.87
CA HIS A 107 2.33 2.60 2.03
C HIS A 107 2.56 3.31 0.70
N SER A 108 1.65 3.10 -0.26
CA SER A 108 1.56 3.90 -1.49
C SER A 108 1.09 5.32 -1.17
N HIS A 109 1.81 6.31 -1.70
CA HIS A 109 1.46 7.75 -1.65
C HIS A 109 0.70 8.21 -2.91
N SER A 110 0.22 7.24 -3.70
CA SER A 110 -0.39 7.45 -5.02
C SER A 110 -1.83 6.94 -5.09
N GLY A 111 -2.51 6.84 -3.96
CA GLY A 111 -3.93 6.47 -3.85
C GLY A 111 -4.80 7.64 -3.40
N PRO A 112 -6.10 7.63 -3.72
CA PRO A 112 -7.01 8.68 -3.25
C PRO A 112 -7.07 8.71 -1.72
N GLY A 113 -7.11 9.93 -1.16
CA GLY A 113 -7.23 10.14 0.27
C GLY A 113 -8.67 10.25 0.76
N ALA A 114 -8.84 10.98 1.87
CA ALA A 114 -10.13 11.28 2.50
C ALA A 114 -10.90 10.07 3.07
N TRP A 115 -10.23 9.01 3.52
CA TRP A 115 -10.89 7.81 4.10
C TRP A 115 -10.45 7.49 5.53
N THR A 116 -9.56 8.28 6.12
CA THR A 116 -8.97 8.03 7.45
C THR A 116 -9.93 8.44 8.58
N ASN A 117 -9.59 8.11 9.82
CA ASN A 117 -10.45 8.36 10.97
C ASN A 117 -10.25 9.75 11.62
N TYR A 118 -9.03 10.29 11.64
CA TYR A 118 -8.67 11.43 12.48
C TYR A 118 -8.60 12.75 11.72
N PHE A 119 -8.95 13.87 12.39
CA PHE A 119 -9.10 15.19 11.76
C PHE A 119 -7.80 15.71 11.12
N LEU A 120 -6.62 15.37 11.66
CA LEU A 120 -5.34 15.82 11.10
C LEU A 120 -5.21 15.48 9.60
N HIS A 121 -5.60 14.26 9.22
CA HIS A 121 -5.54 13.82 7.82
C HIS A 121 -6.69 14.39 6.98
N HIS A 122 -7.85 14.66 7.58
CA HIS A 122 -8.94 15.35 6.91
C HIS A 122 -8.57 16.80 6.56
N ALA A 123 -7.80 17.47 7.41
CA ALA A 123 -7.30 18.80 7.12
C ALA A 123 -6.43 18.84 5.85
N SER A 124 -5.60 17.82 5.61
CA SER A 124 -4.77 17.74 4.39
C SER A 124 -5.54 17.26 3.15
N THR A 125 -6.62 16.50 3.32
CA THR A 125 -7.41 15.92 2.20
C THR A 125 -8.73 16.65 1.91
N ARG A 126 -8.94 17.81 2.54
CA ARG A 126 -10.19 18.61 2.51
C ARG A 126 -11.42 17.87 3.09
N GLY A 127 -11.21 16.84 3.90
CA GLY A 127 -12.28 16.17 4.64
C GLY A 127 -12.32 14.66 4.44
N PHE A 128 -13.52 14.11 4.65
CA PHE A 128 -13.83 12.69 4.46
C PHE A 128 -14.69 12.47 3.20
N ASP A 129 -14.36 11.46 2.39
CA ASP A 129 -15.10 10.98 1.23
C ASP A 129 -15.58 9.56 1.53
N ARG A 130 -16.89 9.42 1.75
CA ARG A 130 -17.51 8.13 2.07
C ARG A 130 -17.30 7.07 0.97
N PRO A 131 -17.42 7.40 -0.34
CA PRO A 131 -17.07 6.47 -1.41
C PRO A 131 -15.63 5.92 -1.34
N SER A 132 -14.63 6.75 -1.01
CA SER A 132 -13.25 6.28 -0.77
C SER A 132 -13.20 5.22 0.34
N TRP A 133 -13.83 5.50 1.49
CA TRP A 133 -13.86 4.57 2.63
C TRP A 133 -14.63 3.28 2.30
N GLU A 134 -15.80 3.38 1.67
CA GLU A 134 -16.64 2.24 1.29
C GLU A 134 -15.94 1.33 0.28
N ALA A 135 -15.22 1.90 -0.70
CA ALA A 135 -14.44 1.12 -1.66
C ALA A 135 -13.38 0.26 -0.95
N ILE A 136 -12.65 0.84 0.01
CA ILE A 136 -11.63 0.12 0.76
C ILE A 136 -12.25 -0.96 1.65
N VAL A 137 -13.31 -0.65 2.38
CA VAL A 137 -14.00 -1.60 3.26
C VAL A 137 -14.59 -2.75 2.47
N ASN A 138 -15.39 -2.48 1.44
CA ASN A 138 -16.08 -3.50 0.67
C ASN A 138 -15.10 -4.38 -0.12
N GLY A 139 -14.07 -3.79 -0.74
CA GLY A 139 -13.03 -4.54 -1.44
C GLY A 139 -12.20 -5.42 -0.51
N THR A 140 -11.95 -4.97 0.73
CA THR A 140 -11.26 -5.77 1.74
C THR A 140 -12.12 -6.90 2.29
N VAL A 141 -13.41 -6.65 2.55
CA VAL A 141 -14.36 -7.72 2.91
C VAL A 141 -14.43 -8.76 1.78
N LEU A 142 -14.46 -8.31 0.52
CA LEU A 142 -14.47 -9.19 -0.65
C LEU A 142 -13.18 -10.02 -0.78
N SER A 143 -12.01 -9.44 -0.52
CA SER A 143 -10.74 -10.19 -0.56
C SER A 143 -10.70 -11.29 0.51
N ILE A 144 -11.17 -11.00 1.73
CA ILE A 144 -11.29 -11.97 2.83
C ILE A 144 -12.32 -13.04 2.48
N LYS A 145 -13.49 -12.66 1.96
CA LYS A 145 -14.53 -13.59 1.51
C LYS A 145 -13.98 -14.57 0.47
N ARG A 146 -13.32 -14.06 -0.57
CA ARG A 146 -12.69 -14.88 -1.63
C ARG A 146 -11.61 -15.81 -1.08
N ALA A 147 -10.84 -15.38 -0.09
CA ALA A 147 -9.87 -16.22 0.58
C ALA A 147 -10.53 -17.32 1.42
N HIS A 148 -11.59 -16.96 2.17
CA HIS A 148 -12.34 -17.88 3.03
C HIS A 148 -13.03 -18.99 2.22
N GLU A 149 -13.73 -18.61 1.16
CA GLU A 149 -14.47 -19.55 0.29
C GLU A 149 -13.54 -20.54 -0.46
N LYS A 150 -12.23 -20.24 -0.51
CA LYS A 150 -11.20 -21.07 -1.14
C LYS A 150 -10.28 -21.75 -0.12
N LEU A 151 -10.65 -21.76 1.16
CA LEU A 151 -9.86 -22.43 2.19
C LEU A 151 -9.66 -23.91 1.85
N LYS A 152 -8.41 -24.34 1.86
CA LYS A 152 -8.03 -25.74 1.64
C LYS A 152 -6.82 -26.10 2.49
N GLU A 153 -6.63 -27.40 2.70
CA GLU A 153 -5.42 -27.89 3.34
C GLU A 153 -4.20 -27.61 2.45
N GLY A 154 -3.12 -27.10 3.04
CA GLY A 154 -1.90 -26.79 2.32
C GLY A 154 -0.70 -26.59 3.25
N ARG A 155 0.42 -26.18 2.67
CA ARG A 155 1.71 -26.02 3.36
C ARG A 155 2.20 -24.58 3.27
N ILE A 156 2.85 -24.16 4.35
CA ILE A 156 3.64 -22.94 4.39
C ILE A 156 5.10 -23.32 4.50
N SER A 157 5.94 -22.68 3.70
CA SER A 157 7.38 -22.63 3.90
C SER A 157 7.85 -21.19 3.90
N TRP A 158 9.03 -20.95 4.47
CA TRP A 158 9.62 -19.61 4.50
C TRP A 158 11.07 -19.62 4.03
N GLY A 159 11.51 -18.45 3.56
CA GLY A 159 12.87 -18.23 3.07
C GLY A 159 13.22 -16.74 3.06
N LYS A 160 14.49 -16.45 2.80
CA LYS A 160 15.03 -15.09 2.78
C LYS A 160 15.98 -14.91 1.61
N ILE A 161 16.00 -13.71 1.05
CA ILE A 161 16.94 -13.31 0.00
C ILE A 161 17.36 -11.86 0.20
N ARG A 162 18.62 -11.56 -0.11
CA ARG A 162 19.11 -10.19 -0.11
C ARG A 162 18.70 -9.48 -1.40
N LEU A 163 18.09 -8.31 -1.28
CA LEU A 163 17.67 -7.44 -2.36
C LEU A 163 18.45 -6.13 -2.28
N GLU A 164 19.27 -5.89 -3.31
CA GLU A 164 20.06 -4.68 -3.46
C GLU A 164 19.34 -3.64 -4.31
N ASP A 165 19.78 -2.39 -4.17
CA ASP A 165 19.38 -1.28 -5.05
C ASP A 165 17.85 -1.10 -5.19
N ALA A 166 17.08 -1.47 -4.16
CA ALA A 166 15.63 -1.22 -4.10
C ALA A 166 15.24 -0.28 -2.95
N ASN A 167 16.19 0.06 -2.07
CA ASN A 167 15.96 0.95 -0.95
C ASN A 167 17.24 1.68 -0.49
N PHE A 168 17.05 2.86 0.12
CA PHE A 168 18.09 3.74 0.66
C PHE A 168 17.62 4.39 1.96
N ASN A 169 18.53 4.80 2.85
CA ASN A 169 18.15 5.47 4.11
C ASN A 169 18.01 6.99 3.89
N ARG A 170 16.83 7.57 4.13
CA ARG A 170 16.57 9.02 3.95
C ARG A 170 16.88 9.88 5.17
N SER A 171 17.29 9.26 6.28
CA SER A 171 17.69 9.92 7.54
C SER A 171 18.98 9.33 8.13
N PRO A 172 20.07 9.21 7.35
CA PRO A 172 21.26 8.46 7.75
C PRO A 172 22.00 9.10 8.95
N SER A 173 21.90 10.42 9.13
CA SER A 173 22.39 11.12 10.33
C SER A 173 21.69 10.68 11.62
N SER A 174 20.39 10.36 11.56
CA SER A 174 19.64 9.81 12.69
C SER A 174 19.99 8.36 12.94
N TYR A 175 20.10 7.53 11.90
CA TYR A 175 20.57 6.16 12.06
C TYR A 175 21.93 6.10 12.77
N ARG A 176 22.87 7.00 12.42
CA ARG A 176 24.21 7.07 13.04
C ARG A 176 24.20 7.55 14.50
N ALA A 177 23.08 8.07 15.00
CA ALA A 177 22.91 8.40 16.42
C ALA A 177 22.78 7.15 17.29
N ASN A 178 22.31 6.02 16.73
CA ASN A 178 22.28 4.75 17.45
C ASN A 178 23.70 4.31 17.86
N PRO A 179 23.85 3.59 18.99
CA PRO A 179 25.15 3.16 19.51
C PRO A 179 26.00 2.44 18.45
N GLU A 180 27.28 2.79 18.37
CA GLU A 180 28.19 2.17 17.39
C GLU A 180 28.29 0.65 17.57
N SER A 181 28.31 0.17 18.81
CA SER A 181 28.31 -1.26 19.15
C SER A 181 27.07 -2.01 18.66
N GLU A 182 25.95 -1.33 18.45
CA GLU A 182 24.75 -1.89 17.83
C GLU A 182 24.84 -1.81 16.30
N ARG A 183 25.25 -0.66 15.76
CA ARG A 183 25.32 -0.43 14.31
C ARG A 183 26.28 -1.41 13.61
N THR A 184 27.41 -1.75 14.23
CA THR A 184 28.42 -2.66 13.66
C THR A 184 27.96 -4.12 13.58
N GLN A 185 26.82 -4.48 14.17
CA GLN A 185 26.19 -5.79 14.01
C GLN A 185 25.49 -5.95 12.65
N TYR A 186 25.31 -4.85 11.91
CA TYR A 186 24.63 -4.81 10.63
C TYR A 186 25.56 -4.25 9.55
N THR A 187 25.44 -4.78 8.34
CA THR A 187 26.23 -4.33 7.18
C THR A 187 25.69 -3.03 6.56
N ASP A 188 24.40 -2.77 6.72
CA ASP A 188 23.68 -1.69 6.06
C ASP A 188 22.85 -0.88 7.06
N ASN A 189 22.63 0.40 6.72
CA ASN A 189 21.74 1.29 7.47
C ASN A 189 20.26 1.19 7.06
N VAL A 190 19.92 0.20 6.23
CA VAL A 190 18.55 -0.24 5.91
C VAL A 190 18.52 -1.77 5.93
N ASP A 191 17.35 -2.37 6.14
CA ASP A 191 17.22 -3.83 5.98
C ASP A 191 17.18 -4.20 4.48
N LYS A 192 18.14 -5.01 4.06
CA LYS A 192 18.30 -5.50 2.67
C LYS A 192 17.75 -6.92 2.46
N GLU A 193 17.22 -7.54 3.50
CA GLU A 193 16.73 -8.91 3.45
C GLU A 193 15.20 -8.93 3.26
N MET A 194 14.75 -9.51 2.14
CA MET A 194 13.35 -9.84 1.91
C MET A 194 13.05 -11.21 2.51
N THR A 195 12.04 -11.28 3.37
CA THR A 195 11.50 -12.56 3.87
C THR A 195 10.24 -12.93 3.09
N MET A 196 10.09 -14.20 2.70
CA MET A 196 8.91 -14.70 2.00
C MET A 196 8.27 -15.87 2.77
N LEU A 197 6.93 -15.85 2.85
CA LEU A 197 6.10 -17.01 3.14
C LEU A 197 5.48 -17.50 1.83
N ARG A 198 5.63 -18.79 1.55
CA ARG A 198 5.12 -19.44 0.35
C ARG A 198 3.93 -20.32 0.70
N PHE A 199 2.87 -20.24 -0.10
CA PHE A 199 1.64 -21.00 0.06
C PHE A 199 1.49 -21.99 -1.09
N ALA A 200 1.54 -23.28 -0.75
CA ALA A 200 1.37 -24.39 -1.69
C ALA A 200 0.32 -25.37 -1.18
N ASP A 201 -0.30 -26.14 -2.07
CA ASP A 201 -1.22 -27.20 -1.67
C ASP A 201 -0.50 -28.52 -1.42
N LEU A 202 -1.28 -29.57 -1.19
CA LEU A 202 -0.74 -30.87 -0.86
C LEU A 202 0.07 -31.50 -2.02
N ASP A 203 -0.22 -31.09 -3.26
CA ASP A 203 0.45 -31.52 -4.50
C ASP A 203 1.58 -30.55 -4.92
N HIS A 204 1.99 -29.65 -4.02
CA HIS A 204 3.04 -28.66 -4.25
C HIS A 204 2.72 -27.62 -5.35
N LYS A 205 1.44 -27.45 -5.69
CA LYS A 205 0.99 -26.38 -6.57
C LYS A 205 0.91 -25.07 -5.78
N ASP A 206 1.64 -24.07 -6.24
CA ASP A 206 1.66 -22.75 -5.61
C ASP A 206 0.39 -21.98 -5.93
N TYR A 207 -0.10 -21.23 -4.95
CA TYR A 207 -1.22 -20.31 -5.16
C TYR A 207 -1.06 -18.97 -4.43
N GLY A 208 0.00 -18.78 -3.65
CA GLY A 208 0.34 -17.44 -3.21
C GLY A 208 1.70 -17.31 -2.53
N VAL A 209 2.13 -16.07 -2.40
CA VAL A 209 3.33 -15.66 -1.65
C VAL A 209 3.04 -14.38 -0.87
N LEU A 210 3.62 -14.27 0.32
CA LEU A 210 3.58 -13.07 1.15
C LEU A 210 5.02 -12.66 1.49
N THR A 211 5.44 -11.47 1.09
CA THR A 211 6.80 -10.96 1.30
C THR A 211 6.83 -9.79 2.28
N PHE A 212 7.95 -9.62 2.98
CA PHE A 212 8.23 -8.51 3.89
C PHE A 212 9.55 -7.87 3.49
N PHE A 213 9.51 -6.61 3.07
CA PHE A 213 10.69 -5.84 2.67
C PHE A 213 10.42 -4.33 2.82
N PRO A 214 11.29 -3.54 3.48
CA PRO A 214 11.05 -2.12 3.65
C PRO A 214 11.44 -1.34 2.39
N THR A 215 10.46 -0.68 1.78
CA THR A 215 10.65 0.25 0.65
C THR A 215 9.43 1.15 0.58
N HIS A 216 9.55 2.44 0.94
CA HIS A 216 8.41 3.37 0.90
C HIS A 216 7.71 3.36 -0.46
N GLY A 217 6.38 3.55 -0.49
CA GLY A 217 5.63 3.71 -1.74
C GLY A 217 5.65 5.17 -2.24
N THR A 218 6.85 5.71 -2.44
CA THR A 218 7.13 7.08 -2.90
C THR A 218 8.04 7.11 -4.13
N SER A 219 7.98 6.06 -4.97
CA SER A 219 8.68 6.09 -6.25
C SER A 219 7.98 7.01 -7.26
N MET A 220 6.65 7.07 -7.18
CA MET A 220 5.84 8.06 -7.85
C MET A 220 5.96 9.38 -7.09
N TYR A 221 6.52 10.41 -7.73
CA TYR A 221 6.85 11.66 -7.07
C TYR A 221 5.61 12.51 -6.75
N LEU A 222 5.76 13.47 -5.83
CA LEU A 222 4.70 14.38 -5.39
C LEU A 222 3.91 15.08 -6.51
N ASN A 223 4.54 15.36 -7.66
CA ASN A 223 3.91 16.08 -8.78
C ASN A 223 3.04 15.19 -9.70
N GLN A 224 2.97 13.90 -9.44
CA GLN A 224 2.14 12.97 -10.21
C GLN A 224 0.70 12.94 -9.68
N THR A 225 -0.26 12.66 -10.55
CA THR A 225 -1.71 12.72 -10.22
C THR A 225 -2.49 11.47 -10.63
N MET A 226 -1.81 10.38 -10.97
CA MET A 226 -2.41 9.12 -11.40
C MET A 226 -2.48 8.12 -10.26
N VAL A 227 -3.65 7.47 -10.10
CA VAL A 227 -3.81 6.41 -9.10
C VAL A 227 -2.96 5.19 -9.45
N THR A 228 -2.18 4.70 -8.48
CA THR A 228 -1.34 3.50 -8.60
C THR A 228 -0.93 2.90 -7.24
N GLY A 229 -0.66 1.59 -7.21
CA GLY A 229 -0.14 0.88 -6.03
C GLY A 229 1.35 1.12 -5.75
N ASP A 230 1.98 2.04 -6.50
CA ASP A 230 3.41 2.37 -6.44
C ASP A 230 4.29 1.11 -6.65
N ASN A 231 5.54 1.13 -6.18
CA ASN A 231 6.51 0.07 -6.46
C ASN A 231 6.06 -1.32 -5.95
N LYS A 232 5.36 -1.40 -4.80
CA LYS A 232 4.85 -2.67 -4.27
C LYS A 232 3.64 -3.19 -5.05
N GLY A 233 2.77 -2.30 -5.51
CA GLY A 233 1.68 -2.64 -6.42
C GLY A 233 2.21 -3.18 -7.76
N VAL A 234 3.26 -2.56 -8.32
CA VAL A 234 3.98 -3.08 -9.49
C VAL A 234 4.57 -4.46 -9.22
N ALA A 235 5.27 -4.64 -8.11
CA ALA A 235 5.89 -5.92 -7.78
C ALA A 235 4.86 -7.06 -7.68
N ALA A 236 3.72 -6.79 -7.04
CA ALA A 236 2.60 -7.73 -6.94
C ALA A 236 2.01 -8.05 -8.32
N TYR A 237 1.75 -7.02 -9.13
CA TYR A 237 1.23 -7.15 -10.49
C TYR A 237 2.13 -8.03 -11.38
N LEU A 238 3.45 -7.75 -11.39
CA LEU A 238 4.40 -8.51 -12.20
C LEU A 238 4.46 -9.98 -11.77
N PHE A 239 4.42 -10.26 -10.46
CA PHE A 239 4.43 -11.62 -9.95
C PHE A 239 3.13 -12.36 -10.32
N GLU A 240 1.97 -11.76 -10.05
CA GLU A 240 0.67 -12.34 -10.40
C GLU A 240 0.59 -12.67 -11.89
N ARG A 241 0.98 -11.73 -12.77
CA ARG A 241 1.02 -11.95 -14.22
C ARG A 241 1.99 -13.06 -14.62
N LYS A 242 3.20 -13.10 -14.03
CA LYS A 242 4.19 -14.14 -14.31
C LYS A 242 3.67 -15.54 -13.97
N MET A 243 2.87 -15.66 -12.93
CA MET A 243 2.38 -16.94 -12.40
C MET A 243 1.06 -17.38 -13.02
N GLN A 244 0.26 -16.45 -13.55
CA GLN A 244 -1.12 -16.69 -13.99
C GLN A 244 -1.27 -17.88 -14.96
N ALA A 245 -0.35 -18.05 -15.92
CA ALA A 245 -0.42 -19.15 -16.90
C ALA A 245 -0.24 -20.53 -16.26
N LYS A 246 0.61 -20.63 -15.22
CA LYS A 246 0.90 -21.89 -14.52
C LYS A 246 -0.05 -22.13 -13.34
N PHE A 247 -0.39 -21.07 -12.64
CA PHE A 247 -1.18 -21.07 -11.42
C PHE A 247 -2.25 -19.98 -11.49
N PRO A 248 -3.39 -20.24 -12.17
CA PRO A 248 -4.49 -19.28 -12.25
C PRO A 248 -4.99 -18.88 -10.87
N GLY A 249 -5.11 -17.58 -10.63
CA GLY A 249 -5.55 -17.05 -9.34
C GLY A 249 -4.46 -17.01 -8.26
N PHE A 250 -3.19 -17.13 -8.65
CA PHE A 250 -2.05 -16.88 -7.77
C PHE A 250 -2.08 -15.45 -7.23
N ILE A 251 -1.89 -15.28 -5.91
CA ILE A 251 -1.88 -13.97 -5.25
C ILE A 251 -0.49 -13.66 -4.68
N ALA A 252 0.04 -12.48 -4.97
CA ALA A 252 1.34 -12.03 -4.48
C ALA A 252 1.20 -10.80 -3.57
N GLY A 253 1.48 -10.97 -2.28
CA GLY A 253 1.45 -9.89 -1.30
C GLY A 253 2.85 -9.34 -1.07
N PHE A 254 3.05 -8.04 -1.30
CA PHE A 254 4.29 -7.34 -0.97
C PHE A 254 4.04 -6.43 0.23
N SER A 255 4.23 -6.96 1.43
CA SER A 255 4.09 -6.18 2.65
C SER A 255 5.28 -5.24 2.85
N GLN A 256 5.02 -4.12 3.51
CA GLN A 256 6.05 -3.34 4.17
C GLN A 256 6.66 -4.10 5.36
N SER A 257 7.78 -3.56 5.83
CA SER A 257 8.45 -3.91 7.08
C SER A 257 8.69 -2.61 7.88
N ASN A 258 9.82 -2.50 8.55
CA ASN A 258 10.34 -1.28 9.19
C ASN A 258 10.79 -0.26 8.13
N VAL A 259 9.82 0.50 7.59
CA VAL A 259 9.98 1.39 6.43
C VAL A 259 10.20 2.88 6.78
N GLY A 260 10.20 3.25 8.06
CA GLY A 260 10.07 4.65 8.48
C GLY A 260 11.17 5.59 7.98
N ASP A 261 12.41 5.13 7.85
CA ASP A 261 13.54 5.91 7.35
C ASP A 261 14.06 5.41 5.99
N VAL A 262 13.22 4.67 5.26
CA VAL A 262 13.61 3.93 4.05
C VAL A 262 12.89 4.48 2.83
N THR A 263 13.63 4.91 1.80
CA THR A 263 13.12 5.45 0.53
C THR A 263 13.43 4.51 -0.65
N PRO A 264 12.57 4.45 -1.69
CA PRO A 264 12.88 3.78 -2.96
C PRO A 264 13.82 4.60 -3.87
N ASN A 265 14.11 5.86 -3.53
CA ASN A 265 14.82 6.80 -4.38
C ASN A 265 16.35 6.66 -4.20
N VAL A 266 16.88 5.56 -4.76
CA VAL A 266 18.22 5.02 -4.50
C VAL A 266 19.42 5.87 -4.97
N LEU A 267 19.22 6.90 -5.79
CA LEU A 267 20.31 7.81 -6.17
C LEU A 267 20.59 8.84 -5.05
N GLY A 268 19.69 8.95 -4.08
CA GLY A 268 19.76 9.79 -2.88
C GLY A 268 19.41 11.26 -3.14
N ASP A 269 19.69 12.11 -2.15
CA ASP A 269 19.11 13.45 -2.06
C ASP A 269 19.98 14.54 -2.70
N TYR A 270 19.37 15.35 -3.56
CA TYR A 270 20.03 16.43 -4.29
C TYR A 270 19.16 17.68 -4.40
N CYS A 271 19.83 18.82 -4.55
CA CYS A 271 19.20 20.10 -4.82
C CYS A 271 18.76 20.17 -6.28
N GLU A 272 17.47 20.40 -6.51
CA GLU A 272 16.85 20.45 -7.85
C GLU A 272 16.54 21.87 -8.33
N SER A 273 16.79 22.85 -7.47
CA SER A 273 16.65 24.26 -7.79
C SER A 273 17.55 25.12 -6.89
N GLY A 274 17.65 26.42 -7.20
CA GLY A 274 18.38 27.38 -6.38
C GLY A 274 19.91 27.35 -6.55
N PRO A 275 20.66 28.10 -5.71
CA PRO A 275 22.11 28.27 -5.85
C PRO A 275 22.94 26.99 -5.72
N ASP A 276 22.38 25.96 -5.09
CA ASP A 276 23.02 24.66 -4.86
C ASP A 276 22.59 23.58 -5.85
N LEU A 277 21.92 23.93 -6.96
CA LEU A 277 21.47 23.00 -7.99
C LEU A 277 22.53 21.94 -8.33
N GLY A 278 22.14 20.67 -8.27
CA GLY A 278 23.01 19.53 -8.58
C GLY A 278 23.93 19.07 -7.45
N LYS A 279 24.03 19.83 -6.35
CA LYS A 279 24.78 19.40 -5.15
C LYS A 279 23.92 18.47 -4.29
N ARG A 280 24.58 17.67 -3.45
CA ARG A 280 23.92 16.87 -2.40
C ARG A 280 23.27 17.81 -1.40
N CYS A 281 22.08 17.45 -0.93
CA CYS A 281 21.46 18.16 0.19
C CYS A 281 22.30 18.05 1.45
N ASN A 282 22.12 18.98 2.39
CA ASN A 282 22.64 18.82 3.73
C ASN A 282 21.96 17.62 4.42
N GLU A 283 22.77 16.68 4.87
CA GLU A 283 22.30 15.39 5.41
C GLU A 283 21.64 15.49 6.80
N THR A 284 21.86 16.58 7.53
CA THR A 284 21.34 16.75 8.89
C THR A 284 19.96 17.39 8.90
N ASP A 285 19.73 18.40 8.06
CA ASP A 285 18.49 19.16 8.01
C ASP A 285 17.70 19.01 6.69
N THR A 286 18.23 18.26 5.71
CA THR A 286 17.63 18.01 4.40
C THR A 286 17.32 19.29 3.64
N THR A 287 18.30 20.21 3.62
CA THR A 287 18.15 21.50 2.97
C THR A 287 19.15 21.73 1.83
N CYS A 288 18.79 22.70 0.99
CA CYS A 288 19.60 23.33 -0.04
C CYS A 288 19.60 24.83 0.23
N GLY A 289 20.75 25.43 0.53
CA GLY A 289 20.80 26.82 1.01
C GLY A 289 19.94 27.11 2.25
N GLY A 290 19.68 26.11 3.11
CA GLY A 290 18.86 26.26 4.32
C GLY A 290 17.35 26.11 4.11
N ILE A 291 16.89 25.78 2.90
CA ILE A 291 15.48 25.57 2.56
C ILE A 291 15.26 24.10 2.16
N VAL A 292 14.17 23.48 2.62
CA VAL A 292 13.84 22.07 2.30
C VAL A 292 13.28 21.88 0.90
N ALA A 293 12.51 22.84 0.39
CA ALA A 293 11.77 22.72 -0.87
C ALA A 293 12.63 22.31 -2.07
N PRO A 294 13.90 22.74 -2.23
CA PRO A 294 14.72 22.29 -3.35
C PRO A 294 15.34 20.90 -3.19
N CYS A 295 15.31 20.29 -1.99
CA CYS A 295 15.98 19.02 -1.72
C CYS A 295 15.07 17.83 -2.02
N HIS A 296 15.36 17.09 -3.09
CA HIS A 296 14.58 15.91 -3.48
C HIS A 296 15.44 14.66 -3.59
N SER A 297 14.84 13.52 -3.23
CA SER A 297 15.41 12.20 -3.46
C SER A 297 15.18 11.76 -4.90
N ARG A 298 16.14 11.04 -5.48
CA ARG A 298 16.12 10.67 -6.90
C ARG A 298 16.02 9.15 -7.10
N GLY A 299 14.99 8.72 -7.83
CA GLY A 299 14.83 7.33 -8.28
C GLY A 299 15.79 6.96 -9.43
N PRO A 300 15.88 5.66 -9.78
CA PRO A 300 16.83 5.14 -10.78
C PRO A 300 16.77 5.80 -12.16
N PHE A 301 15.61 6.33 -12.54
CA PHE A 301 15.36 6.97 -13.84
C PHE A 301 15.05 8.46 -13.70
N PHE A 302 15.67 9.13 -12.73
CA PHE A 302 15.60 10.58 -12.61
C PHE A 302 15.98 11.31 -13.91
N GLY A 303 15.31 12.41 -14.22
CA GLY A 303 15.55 13.25 -15.39
C GLY A 303 14.59 13.03 -16.57
N LEU A 304 13.70 12.03 -16.51
CA LEU A 304 12.71 11.78 -17.56
C LEU A 304 11.48 12.70 -17.50
N ASN A 305 11.33 13.48 -16.42
CA ASN A 305 10.17 14.34 -16.18
C ASN A 305 8.82 13.59 -16.28
N ASP A 306 8.81 12.33 -15.87
CA ASP A 306 7.66 11.43 -15.97
C ASP A 306 6.92 11.26 -14.63
N GLY A 307 7.16 12.12 -13.64
CA GLY A 307 6.57 11.99 -12.30
C GLY A 307 7.02 10.74 -11.54
N GLY A 308 8.15 10.13 -11.92
CA GLY A 308 8.70 8.95 -11.26
C GLY A 308 8.14 7.62 -11.77
N ARG A 309 7.30 7.63 -12.82
CA ARG A 309 6.66 6.42 -13.38
C ARG A 309 7.66 5.31 -13.72
N LYS A 310 8.72 5.61 -14.46
CA LYS A 310 9.73 4.60 -14.83
C LYS A 310 10.54 4.13 -13.62
N SER A 311 10.88 5.04 -12.70
CA SER A 311 11.54 4.70 -11.43
C SER A 311 10.67 3.76 -10.59
N CYS A 312 9.37 4.04 -10.49
CA CYS A 312 8.40 3.21 -9.80
C CYS A 312 8.32 1.80 -10.38
N PHE A 313 8.18 1.70 -11.70
CA PHE A 313 8.14 0.40 -12.36
C PHE A 313 9.43 -0.39 -12.12
N GLU A 314 10.59 0.27 -12.21
CA GLU A 314 11.89 -0.36 -11.98
C GLU A 314 12.08 -0.86 -10.55
N ILE A 315 11.76 -0.06 -9.53
CA ILE A 315 11.89 -0.49 -8.13
C ILE A 315 10.91 -1.65 -7.84
N GLY A 316 9.70 -1.61 -8.40
CA GLY A 316 8.77 -2.72 -8.30
C GLY A 316 9.27 -3.99 -9.01
N LYS A 317 9.87 -3.83 -10.19
CA LYS A 317 10.49 -4.93 -10.94
C LYS A 317 11.63 -5.57 -10.16
N ARG A 318 12.54 -4.79 -9.53
CA ARG A 318 13.64 -5.32 -8.69
C ARG A 318 13.11 -6.16 -7.53
N GLN A 319 12.06 -5.69 -6.85
CA GLN A 319 11.38 -6.44 -5.79
C GLN A 319 10.77 -7.73 -6.33
N PHE A 320 10.06 -7.68 -7.46
CA PHE A 320 9.48 -8.85 -8.12
C PHE A 320 10.54 -9.88 -8.51
N GLU A 321 11.60 -9.47 -9.21
CA GLU A 321 12.62 -10.39 -9.72
C GLU A 321 13.31 -11.14 -8.59
N LYS A 322 13.65 -10.46 -7.48
CA LYS A 322 14.22 -11.13 -6.30
C LYS A 322 13.22 -12.01 -5.56
N ALA A 323 11.95 -11.59 -5.46
CA ALA A 323 10.92 -12.45 -4.90
C ALA A 323 10.71 -13.71 -5.75
N TYR A 324 10.69 -13.57 -7.07
CA TYR A 324 10.55 -14.69 -8.01
C TYR A 324 11.76 -15.62 -7.95
N GLU A 325 12.98 -15.09 -7.89
CA GLU A 325 14.20 -15.89 -7.66
C GLU A 325 14.09 -16.71 -6.36
N LEU A 326 13.69 -16.07 -5.25
CA LEU A 326 13.50 -16.77 -3.98
C LEU A 326 12.40 -17.84 -4.08
N HIS A 327 11.29 -17.54 -4.76
CA HIS A 327 10.23 -18.52 -5.00
C HIS A 327 10.73 -19.73 -5.80
N GLN A 328 11.57 -19.52 -6.81
CA GLN A 328 12.18 -20.60 -7.59
C GLN A 328 13.11 -21.46 -6.72
N ILE A 329 13.95 -20.83 -5.90
CA ILE A 329 14.84 -21.50 -4.94
C ILE A 329 14.01 -22.35 -3.96
N MET A 330 12.97 -21.76 -3.36
CA MET A 330 12.08 -22.47 -2.43
C MET A 330 11.27 -23.58 -3.10
N SER A 331 11.06 -23.50 -4.42
CA SER A 331 10.32 -24.51 -5.20
C SER A 331 11.11 -25.77 -5.53
N VAL A 332 12.42 -25.80 -5.29
CA VAL A 332 13.26 -26.99 -5.47
C VAL A 332 12.81 -28.12 -4.53
N ARG A 333 12.75 -29.35 -5.05
CA ARG A 333 12.29 -30.55 -4.34
C ARG A 333 13.41 -31.58 -4.17
N GLY A 334 13.18 -32.53 -3.26
CA GLY A 334 14.10 -33.63 -3.00
C GLY A 334 15.28 -33.21 -2.11
N PRO A 335 16.44 -33.88 -2.23
CA PRO A 335 17.58 -33.67 -1.32
C PRO A 335 18.19 -32.27 -1.39
N ASN A 336 17.88 -31.48 -2.43
CA ASN A 336 18.37 -30.12 -2.63
C ASN A 336 17.35 -29.04 -2.21
N ALA A 337 16.25 -29.41 -1.56
CA ALA A 337 15.26 -28.45 -1.09
C ALA A 337 15.86 -27.54 -0.01
N THR A 338 15.77 -26.23 -0.23
CA THR A 338 16.27 -25.19 0.70
C THR A 338 15.14 -24.47 1.44
N GLU A 339 13.88 -24.77 1.12
CA GLU A 339 12.74 -24.20 1.83
C GLU A 339 12.69 -24.72 3.28
N ILE A 340 12.32 -23.85 4.21
CA ILE A 340 12.14 -24.24 5.60
C ILE A 340 10.63 -24.40 5.85
N PRO A 341 10.13 -25.63 6.03
CA PRO A 341 8.71 -25.87 6.27
C PRO A 341 8.28 -25.29 7.61
N VAL A 342 7.12 -24.63 7.63
CA VAL A 342 6.54 -24.03 8.83
C VAL A 342 5.66 -25.04 9.54
N ARG A 343 5.79 -25.16 10.86
CA ARG A 343 5.15 -26.23 11.65
C ARG A 343 4.74 -25.70 13.02
N GLY A 344 3.56 -26.06 13.49
CA GLY A 344 3.09 -25.70 14.84
C GLY A 344 1.78 -24.93 14.84
N PRO A 345 1.42 -24.32 15.97
CA PRO A 345 0.10 -23.71 16.16
C PRO A 345 -0.02 -22.40 15.39
N VAL A 346 -1.27 -22.00 15.16
CA VAL A 346 -1.62 -20.63 14.78
C VAL A 346 -2.20 -19.94 16.00
N LYS A 347 -1.70 -18.74 16.35
CA LYS A 347 -2.24 -17.94 17.46
C LYS A 347 -2.18 -16.47 17.11
N ALA A 348 -3.05 -15.66 17.71
CA ALA A 348 -2.95 -14.22 17.64
C ALA A 348 -3.55 -13.59 18.89
N PHE A 349 -3.12 -12.38 19.20
CA PHE A 349 -3.76 -11.55 20.20
C PHE A 349 -3.77 -10.09 19.76
N HIS A 350 -4.73 -9.34 20.25
CA HIS A 350 -4.79 -7.88 20.11
C HIS A 350 -5.22 -7.25 21.44
N THR A 351 -4.61 -6.12 21.77
CA THR A 351 -5.16 -5.19 22.76
C THR A 351 -4.94 -3.77 22.30
N PHE A 352 -5.83 -2.88 22.69
CA PHE A 352 -5.55 -1.45 22.62
C PHE A 352 -4.75 -1.00 23.84
N GLN A 353 -3.80 -0.10 23.63
CA GLN A 353 -3.04 0.55 24.70
C GLN A 353 -3.24 2.06 24.62
N ASN A 354 -3.63 2.68 25.73
CA ASN A 354 -3.56 4.14 25.85
C ASN A 354 -2.11 4.54 26.06
N MET A 355 -1.57 5.35 25.14
CA MET A 355 -0.20 5.84 25.17
C MET A 355 -0.09 7.21 25.85
N SER A 356 -1.21 7.85 26.19
CA SER A 356 -1.23 9.14 26.88
C SER A 356 -0.87 8.96 28.37
N TRP A 357 0.24 9.59 28.79
CA TRP A 357 0.71 9.59 30.18
C TRP A 357 0.94 8.21 30.79
N GLN A 358 1.33 7.25 29.96
CA GLN A 358 1.44 5.87 30.39
C GLN A 358 2.85 5.55 30.89
N GLU A 359 2.97 5.24 32.18
CA GLU A 359 4.22 4.80 32.81
C GLU A 359 4.50 3.33 32.53
N PHE A 360 5.77 2.99 32.34
CA PHE A 360 6.23 1.63 32.11
C PHE A 360 7.74 1.48 32.43
N PRO A 361 8.24 0.26 32.72
CA PRO A 361 9.65 0.03 32.97
C PRO A 361 10.49 0.15 31.69
N HIS A 362 11.54 0.94 31.75
CA HIS A 362 12.54 1.06 30.70
C HIS A 362 13.62 -0.03 30.83
N PRO A 363 14.23 -0.52 29.73
CA PRO A 363 15.25 -1.57 29.79
C PRO A 363 16.48 -1.28 30.68
N ASN A 364 16.79 -0.02 30.96
CA ASN A 364 17.88 0.37 31.87
C ASN A 364 17.49 0.25 33.37
N GLY A 365 16.26 -0.17 33.70
CA GLY A 365 15.75 -0.31 35.05
C GLY A 365 15.01 0.90 35.62
N SER A 366 15.01 2.06 34.94
CA SER A 366 14.20 3.21 35.35
C SER A 366 12.74 3.04 34.95
N THR A 367 11.84 3.79 35.56
CA THR A 367 10.47 3.97 35.06
C THR A 367 10.43 5.20 34.18
N VAL A 368 9.83 5.09 33.01
CA VAL A 368 9.64 6.19 32.05
C VAL A 368 8.18 6.25 31.64
N MET A 369 7.80 7.26 30.85
CA MET A 369 6.41 7.44 30.44
C MET A 369 6.29 7.84 28.97
N THR A 370 5.19 7.43 28.32
CA THR A 370 4.80 7.95 27.01
C THR A 370 3.90 9.17 27.13
N CYS A 371 3.86 9.99 26.08
CA CYS A 371 3.19 11.27 26.06
C CYS A 371 1.87 11.23 25.27
N PRO A 372 0.91 12.12 25.54
CA PRO A 372 -0.17 12.42 24.60
C PRO A 372 0.43 12.74 23.22
N SER A 373 -0.22 12.28 22.15
CA SER A 373 0.33 12.39 20.80
C SER A 373 0.57 13.85 20.39
N ALA A 374 1.76 14.13 19.85
CA ALA A 374 2.09 15.45 19.35
C ALA A 374 3.11 15.40 18.21
N MET A 375 2.99 16.37 17.29
CA MET A 375 3.85 16.52 16.12
C MET A 375 4.87 17.63 16.36
N GLY A 376 6.13 17.36 16.03
CA GLY A 376 7.22 18.32 16.12
C GLY A 376 7.26 19.31 14.96
N TYR A 377 8.07 20.35 15.04
CA TYR A 377 8.25 21.31 13.93
C TYR A 377 8.72 20.61 12.64
N SER A 378 9.66 19.67 12.73
CA SER A 378 10.18 18.99 11.55
C SER A 378 9.19 18.05 10.86
N PHE A 379 8.00 17.81 11.41
CA PHE A 379 6.89 17.20 10.67
C PHE A 379 6.49 18.06 9.46
N ALA A 380 6.41 19.38 9.63
CA ALA A 380 6.03 20.29 8.55
C ALA A 380 7.13 20.48 7.48
N ALA A 381 8.35 20.01 7.75
CA ALA A 381 9.47 20.05 6.79
C ALA A 381 9.37 18.99 5.69
N GLY A 382 8.54 17.96 5.88
CA GLY A 382 8.48 16.81 4.99
C GLY A 382 9.81 16.04 4.94
N THR A 383 10.00 15.25 3.88
CA THR A 383 11.25 14.50 3.61
C THR A 383 11.80 14.84 2.24
N SER A 384 12.96 14.30 1.87
CA SER A 384 13.44 14.43 0.49
C SER A 384 12.55 13.69 -0.53
N ASP A 385 11.74 12.70 -0.10
CA ASP A 385 10.76 12.05 -0.99
C ASP A 385 9.56 12.95 -1.34
N GLY A 386 9.30 13.95 -0.50
CA GLY A 386 8.21 14.91 -0.60
C GLY A 386 8.45 16.05 0.36
N PRO A 387 9.16 17.11 -0.07
CA PRO A 387 9.47 18.25 0.78
C PRO A 387 8.22 18.97 1.24
N GLY A 388 8.24 19.44 2.49
CA GLY A 388 7.13 20.15 3.10
C GLY A 388 7.21 21.67 2.92
N ILE A 389 6.73 22.38 3.94
CA ILE A 389 6.64 23.84 3.94
C ILE A 389 8.05 24.43 4.09
N ALA A 390 8.42 25.33 3.19
CA ALA A 390 9.76 25.92 3.08
C ALA A 390 10.28 26.61 4.37
N ASP A 391 9.38 27.11 5.22
CA ASP A 391 9.69 27.73 6.53
C ASP A 391 10.22 26.74 7.58
N PHE A 392 10.09 25.44 7.34
CA PHE A 392 10.53 24.38 8.24
C PHE A 392 11.74 23.66 7.67
N ARG A 393 12.59 23.15 8.57
CA ARG A 393 13.69 22.25 8.25
C ARG A 393 13.65 21.03 9.16
N GLN A 394 14.34 19.96 8.76
CA GLN A 394 14.51 18.81 9.63
C GLN A 394 15.56 19.10 10.71
N GLY A 395 15.49 18.38 11.83
CA GLY A 395 16.50 18.46 12.89
C GLY A 395 16.25 19.56 13.93
N LEU A 396 15.05 20.15 13.97
CA LEU A 396 14.73 21.23 14.90
C LEU A 396 14.47 20.68 16.30
N THR A 397 15.26 21.12 17.29
CA THR A 397 15.09 20.80 18.72
C THR A 397 14.52 22.00 19.49
N GLY A 398 14.05 21.78 20.73
CA GLY A 398 13.40 22.78 21.59
C GLY A 398 14.13 24.13 21.75
N ASP A 399 15.45 24.15 21.56
CA ASP A 399 16.29 25.36 21.66
C ASP A 399 16.33 26.18 20.35
N GLN A 400 15.71 25.71 19.28
CA GLN A 400 15.77 26.31 17.96
C GLN A 400 14.39 26.87 17.54
N PRO A 401 14.27 28.19 17.31
CA PRO A 401 13.02 28.75 16.80
C PRO A 401 12.78 28.34 15.33
N PRO A 402 11.51 28.25 14.88
CA PRO A 402 11.21 28.16 13.46
C PRO A 402 11.73 29.38 12.70
N VAL A 403 11.90 29.25 11.38
CA VAL A 403 12.33 30.35 10.51
C VAL A 403 11.35 31.52 10.58
N SER A 404 10.04 31.24 10.70
CA SER A 404 8.99 32.25 10.77
C SER A 404 8.33 32.33 12.16
N PRO A 405 8.19 33.55 12.74
CA PRO A 405 7.55 33.76 14.04
C PRO A 405 6.02 33.61 13.99
N ILE A 406 5.42 33.38 12.82
CA ILE A 406 3.96 33.17 12.69
C ILE A 406 3.52 31.81 13.24
N TRP A 407 4.39 30.80 13.20
CA TRP A 407 4.05 29.41 13.58
C TRP A 407 3.74 29.26 15.07
N PRO A 408 4.50 29.85 16.00
CA PRO A 408 4.11 29.90 17.41
C PRO A 408 2.77 30.61 17.65
N ILE A 409 2.44 31.63 16.86
CA ILE A 409 1.17 32.38 16.96
C ILE A 409 0.00 31.50 16.48
N LEU A 410 0.12 30.90 15.29
CA LEU A 410 -0.91 30.01 14.74
C LEU A 410 -1.14 28.78 15.63
N ARG A 411 -0.08 28.20 16.19
CA ARG A 411 -0.20 27.17 17.24
C ARG A 411 -0.97 27.69 18.44
N GLY A 412 -0.66 28.90 18.91
CA GLY A 412 -1.33 29.53 20.04
C GLY A 412 -2.83 29.79 19.82
N LEU A 413 -3.26 30.00 18.57
CA LEU A 413 -4.67 30.11 18.19
C LEU A 413 -5.41 28.76 18.18
N LEU A 414 -4.69 27.66 17.98
CA LEU A 414 -5.24 26.30 18.05
C LEU A 414 -5.24 25.76 19.49
N LYS A 415 -4.06 25.41 19.99
CA LYS A 415 -3.81 24.95 21.36
C LYS A 415 -2.32 25.01 21.65
N ASN A 416 -1.95 25.64 22.77
CA ASN A 416 -0.57 25.62 23.24
C ASN A 416 -0.29 24.36 24.09
N PRO A 417 0.85 23.66 23.85
CA PRO A 417 1.24 22.51 24.65
C PRO A 417 1.54 22.91 26.10
N THR A 418 1.08 22.11 27.04
CA THR A 418 1.28 22.34 28.49
C THR A 418 2.75 22.16 28.88
N PRO A 419 3.21 22.76 30.01
CA PRO A 419 4.58 22.53 30.51
C PRO A 419 4.90 21.04 30.70
N ARG A 420 3.96 20.28 31.25
CA ARG A 420 4.08 18.82 31.44
C ARG A 420 4.26 18.08 30.11
N GLN A 421 3.53 18.49 29.06
CA GLN A 421 3.64 17.84 27.75
C GLN A 421 4.97 18.16 27.08
N LYS A 422 5.46 19.40 27.18
CA LYS A 422 6.80 19.78 26.71
C LYS A 422 7.88 18.97 27.42
N GLU A 423 7.78 18.83 28.74
CA GLU A 423 8.73 18.03 29.53
C GLU A 423 8.72 16.56 29.09
N CYS A 424 7.54 15.96 28.91
CA CYS A 424 7.41 14.58 28.45
C CYS A 424 8.01 14.35 27.05
N HIS A 425 7.71 15.25 26.11
CA HIS A 425 8.25 15.16 24.74
C HIS A 425 9.74 15.53 24.65
N GLY A 426 10.29 16.15 25.70
CA GLY A 426 11.70 16.49 25.83
C GLY A 426 12.19 17.40 24.70
N VAL A 427 13.09 16.89 23.88
CA VAL A 427 13.76 17.68 22.83
C VAL A 427 12.85 18.09 21.68
N LYS A 428 11.66 17.49 21.52
CA LYS A 428 10.74 17.81 20.43
C LYS A 428 10.08 19.18 20.67
N PRO A 429 10.32 20.16 19.80
CA PRO A 429 9.51 21.37 19.82
C PRO A 429 8.12 21.02 19.26
N ILE A 430 7.09 21.06 20.10
CA ILE A 430 5.72 20.70 19.67
C ILE A 430 5.14 21.80 18.76
N LEU A 431 4.76 21.40 17.55
CA LEU A 431 4.01 22.18 16.57
C LEU A 431 2.50 21.96 16.72
N LEU A 432 2.05 20.70 16.77
CA LEU A 432 0.63 20.34 16.91
C LEU A 432 0.40 19.39 18.08
N ASP A 433 -0.49 19.77 19.01
CA ASP A 433 -0.91 18.97 20.16
C ASP A 433 -2.13 18.09 19.81
N ILE A 434 -1.94 17.16 18.88
CA ILE A 434 -3.05 16.41 18.27
C ILE A 434 -3.74 15.44 19.25
N GLY A 435 -3.04 14.98 20.28
CA GLY A 435 -3.55 14.02 21.27
C GLY A 435 -4.45 14.65 22.32
N GLU A 436 -4.42 15.96 22.47
CA GLU A 436 -5.29 16.66 23.42
C GLU A 436 -6.23 17.67 22.73
N MET A 437 -6.47 17.50 21.42
CA MET A 437 -7.39 18.29 20.61
C MET A 437 -8.56 17.43 20.12
N THR A 438 -9.79 17.85 20.45
CA THR A 438 -11.03 17.08 20.18
C THR A 438 -12.10 17.89 19.42
N THR A 439 -11.79 19.10 18.97
CA THR A 439 -12.70 19.93 18.16
C THR A 439 -12.13 20.09 16.75
N PRO A 440 -12.89 19.77 15.68
CA PRO A 440 -14.30 19.35 15.67
C PRO A 440 -14.56 17.91 16.13
N TYR A 441 -13.54 17.06 16.10
CA TYR A 441 -13.44 15.72 16.68
C TYR A 441 -11.93 15.42 16.90
N GLU A 442 -11.54 14.22 17.30
CA GLU A 442 -10.15 13.91 17.67
C GLU A 442 -9.17 14.13 16.51
N TRP A 443 -8.08 14.83 16.79
CA TRP A 443 -7.06 15.18 15.79
C TRP A 443 -6.09 14.06 15.50
N GLY A 444 -5.76 13.24 16.49
CA GLY A 444 -4.87 12.09 16.33
C GLY A 444 -5.09 11.00 17.38
N PRO A 445 -4.50 9.82 17.20
CA PRO A 445 -4.65 8.71 18.13
C PRO A 445 -3.82 8.94 19.39
N ASN A 446 -4.42 8.67 20.56
CA ASN A 446 -3.69 8.31 21.80
C ASN A 446 -3.74 6.81 22.07
N ILE A 447 -4.62 6.09 21.37
CA ILE A 447 -4.83 4.66 21.55
C ILE A 447 -4.12 3.95 20.39
N ALA A 448 -3.18 3.08 20.73
CA ALA A 448 -2.39 2.30 19.77
C ALA A 448 -2.80 0.83 19.79
N ASP A 449 -2.72 0.17 18.63
CA ASP A 449 -2.86 -1.28 18.52
C ASP A 449 -1.58 -1.99 18.99
N ILE A 450 -1.73 -2.97 19.88
CA ILE A 450 -0.69 -3.95 20.20
C ILE A 450 -1.18 -5.31 19.71
N GLN A 451 -0.60 -5.80 18.63
CA GLN A 451 -0.98 -7.09 18.03
C GLN A 451 0.24 -7.87 17.57
N LEU A 452 0.27 -9.15 17.94
CA LEU A 452 1.20 -10.13 17.41
C LEU A 452 0.42 -11.33 16.89
N MET A 453 0.97 -11.98 15.86
CA MET A 453 0.47 -13.23 15.32
C MET A 453 1.57 -14.27 15.30
N ARG A 454 1.22 -15.54 15.47
CA ARG A 454 2.12 -16.70 15.44
C ARG A 454 1.63 -17.70 14.41
N VAL A 455 2.55 -18.19 13.59
CA VAL A 455 2.36 -19.35 12.70
C VAL A 455 3.57 -20.26 12.87
N GLY A 456 3.42 -21.32 13.66
CA GLY A 456 4.53 -22.19 14.02
C GLY A 456 5.66 -21.41 14.72
N PRO A 457 6.90 -21.40 14.18
CA PRO A 457 8.02 -20.61 14.71
C PRO A 457 8.04 -19.15 14.21
N ILE A 458 7.12 -18.74 13.34
CA ILE A 458 7.07 -17.37 12.81
C ILE A 458 6.24 -16.51 13.75
N ILE A 459 6.78 -15.34 14.11
CA ILE A 459 6.07 -14.28 14.83
C ILE A 459 5.96 -13.06 13.92
N LEU A 460 4.74 -12.56 13.72
CA LEU A 460 4.46 -11.34 12.97
C LEU A 460 4.16 -10.22 13.96
N ILE A 461 4.99 -9.18 13.96
CA ILE A 461 4.73 -7.92 14.66
C ILE A 461 3.84 -7.07 13.75
N ILE A 462 2.66 -6.70 14.21
CA ILE A 462 1.75 -5.83 13.47
C ILE A 462 1.92 -4.40 13.98
N SER A 463 2.75 -3.63 13.29
CA SER A 463 3.15 -2.28 13.69
C SER A 463 2.11 -1.25 13.26
N THR A 464 1.55 -0.52 14.22
CA THR A 464 0.62 0.60 13.98
C THR A 464 1.29 1.85 13.39
N GLY A 465 2.62 1.94 13.51
CA GLY A 465 3.41 3.03 12.93
C GLY A 465 4.49 2.55 11.96
N GLU A 466 5.14 3.52 11.34
CA GLU A 466 6.32 3.39 10.50
C GLU A 466 7.58 3.28 11.37
N ALA A 467 7.93 2.05 11.76
CA ALA A 467 9.17 1.81 12.48
C ALA A 467 10.38 2.11 11.57
N THR A 468 11.34 2.89 12.07
CA THR A 468 12.65 3.05 11.42
C THR A 468 13.41 1.74 11.39
N THR A 469 14.47 1.70 10.59
CA THR A 469 15.34 0.54 10.42
C THR A 469 15.79 -0.02 11.77
N MET A 470 16.39 0.81 12.64
CA MET A 470 16.88 0.31 13.93
C MET A 470 15.75 0.03 14.91
N SER A 471 14.65 0.78 14.87
CA SER A 471 13.45 0.47 15.66
C SER A 471 12.90 -0.93 15.37
N GLY A 472 12.78 -1.27 14.09
CA GLY A 472 12.37 -2.60 13.65
C GLY A 472 13.33 -3.69 14.09
N ARG A 473 14.65 -3.45 14.00
CA ARG A 473 15.68 -4.40 14.45
C ARG A 473 15.59 -4.67 15.95
N ARG A 474 15.51 -3.62 16.78
CA ARG A 474 15.35 -3.73 18.24
C ARG A 474 14.07 -4.46 18.60
N TRP A 475 12.95 -4.14 17.95
CA TRP A 475 11.67 -4.77 18.23
C TRP A 475 11.67 -6.26 17.85
N LYS A 476 12.15 -6.62 16.65
CA LYS A 476 12.31 -8.02 16.21
C LYS A 476 13.21 -8.81 17.17
N SER A 477 14.35 -8.24 17.56
CA SER A 477 15.30 -8.87 18.48
C SER A 477 14.71 -9.09 19.88
N ALA A 478 14.05 -8.07 20.44
CA ALA A 478 13.43 -8.15 21.75
C ALA A 478 12.33 -9.21 21.82
N ILE A 479 11.51 -9.31 20.77
CA ILE A 479 10.47 -10.35 20.66
C ILE A 479 11.08 -11.74 20.52
N SER A 480 12.08 -11.90 19.64
CA SER A 480 12.77 -13.18 19.48
C SER A 480 13.35 -13.68 20.81
N LYS A 481 14.06 -12.80 21.54
CA LYS A 481 14.60 -13.09 22.86
C LYS A 481 13.50 -13.45 23.87
N ALA A 482 12.45 -12.66 23.97
CA ALA A 482 11.39 -12.87 24.94
C ALA A 482 10.58 -14.16 24.68
N VAL A 483 10.39 -14.56 23.42
CA VAL A 483 9.77 -15.84 23.04
C VAL A 483 10.56 -17.02 23.60
N LEU A 484 11.89 -16.97 23.52
CA LEU A 484 12.79 -18.01 24.06
C LEU A 484 12.81 -17.99 25.59
N ASP A 485 12.98 -16.81 26.20
CA ASP A 485 13.10 -16.64 27.65
C ASP A 485 11.81 -17.05 28.38
N GLN A 486 10.64 -16.69 27.84
CA GLN A 486 9.33 -17.05 28.40
C GLN A 486 8.88 -18.47 28.02
N GLY A 487 9.64 -19.19 27.20
CA GLY A 487 9.33 -20.57 26.80
C GLY A 487 8.08 -20.72 25.92
N ILE A 488 7.70 -19.68 25.17
CA ILE A 488 6.47 -19.64 24.35
C ILE A 488 6.43 -20.77 23.30
N PHE A 489 7.60 -21.26 22.87
CA PHE A 489 7.69 -22.37 21.90
C PHE A 489 7.81 -23.75 22.53
N LYS A 490 8.17 -23.83 23.82
CA LYS A 490 8.44 -25.10 24.53
C LYS A 490 7.18 -25.92 24.79
N ASP A 491 6.02 -25.28 24.75
CA ASP A 491 4.71 -25.88 24.95
C ASP A 491 4.19 -26.69 23.74
N HIS A 492 4.92 -26.69 22.62
CA HIS A 492 4.54 -27.40 21.42
C HIS A 492 5.71 -28.20 20.81
N PRO A 493 5.61 -29.54 20.67
CA PRO A 493 6.73 -30.41 20.28
C PRO A 493 7.43 -30.03 18.98
N ARG A 494 6.69 -29.45 18.01
CA ARG A 494 7.24 -29.08 16.69
C ARG A 494 7.96 -27.74 16.67
N THR A 495 7.82 -26.92 17.70
CA THR A 495 8.49 -25.60 17.79
C THR A 495 9.47 -25.52 18.94
N ALA A 496 9.47 -26.50 19.86
CA ALA A 496 10.25 -26.45 21.10
C ALA A 496 11.75 -26.22 20.90
N ASN A 497 12.30 -26.64 19.76
CA ASN A 497 13.72 -26.50 19.41
C ASN A 497 13.96 -25.53 18.24
N GLU A 498 12.95 -24.80 17.79
CA GLU A 498 13.04 -23.86 16.67
C GLU A 498 13.46 -22.47 17.14
N THR A 499 14.24 -21.77 16.31
CA THR A 499 14.55 -20.36 16.51
C THR A 499 13.40 -19.49 16.00
N PRO A 500 12.92 -18.47 16.74
CA PRO A 500 11.88 -17.58 16.28
C PRO A 500 12.27 -16.83 15.00
N VAL A 501 11.37 -16.86 14.01
CA VAL A 501 11.48 -16.05 12.80
C VAL A 501 10.55 -14.86 12.97
N VAL A 502 11.12 -13.71 13.32
CA VAL A 502 10.32 -12.51 13.59
C VAL A 502 10.30 -11.59 12.38
N VAL A 503 9.11 -11.35 11.84
CA VAL A 503 8.86 -10.36 10.79
C VAL A 503 8.04 -9.21 11.36
N LEU A 504 8.15 -8.04 10.75
CA LEU A 504 7.36 -6.86 11.09
C LEU A 504 6.56 -6.47 9.86
N GLY A 505 5.27 -6.19 10.04
CA GLY A 505 4.36 -5.69 9.02
C GLY A 505 3.66 -4.43 9.50
N GLY A 506 3.70 -3.36 8.72
CA GLY A 506 3.07 -2.08 9.06
C GLY A 506 3.45 -0.98 8.07
N PRO A 507 2.75 0.16 8.06
CA PRO A 507 1.79 0.59 9.08
C PRO A 507 0.44 -0.11 8.97
N ALA A 508 -0.10 -0.55 10.10
CA ALA A 508 -1.23 -1.47 10.15
C ALA A 508 -2.28 -1.11 11.22
N ASN A 509 -3.52 -1.51 10.98
CA ASN A 509 -4.69 -1.35 11.86
C ASN A 509 -5.09 0.09 12.16
N SER A 510 -4.31 0.82 12.94
CA SER A 510 -4.42 2.28 13.12
C SER A 510 -3.14 2.91 12.60
N TYR A 511 -3.20 4.11 12.05
CA TYR A 511 -1.99 4.82 11.64
C TYR A 511 -1.53 5.78 12.74
N THR A 512 -0.37 5.50 13.34
CA THR A 512 0.22 6.31 14.42
C THR A 512 1.54 6.96 14.01
N HIS A 513 1.67 7.35 12.73
CA HIS A 513 2.87 7.96 12.16
C HIS A 513 4.13 7.12 12.43
N TYR A 514 5.22 7.71 12.96
CA TYR A 514 6.54 7.08 13.01
C TYR A 514 6.87 6.46 14.37
N ILE A 515 7.81 5.51 14.35
CA ILE A 515 8.40 4.93 15.56
C ILE A 515 9.92 4.93 15.36
N THR A 516 10.59 5.82 16.10
CA THR A 516 12.06 5.96 16.12
C THR A 516 12.65 5.34 17.38
N THR A 517 13.95 5.06 17.36
CA THR A 517 14.70 4.85 18.61
C THR A 517 14.77 6.16 19.41
N GLU A 518 15.17 6.09 20.68
CA GLU A 518 15.37 7.30 21.49
C GLU A 518 16.52 8.17 20.94
N GLU A 519 17.54 7.51 20.38
CA GLU A 519 18.71 8.14 19.78
C GLU A 519 18.37 8.87 18.47
N GLU A 520 17.55 8.23 17.62
CA GLU A 520 17.01 8.84 16.41
C GLU A 520 16.01 9.96 16.75
N TYR A 521 15.14 9.75 17.76
CA TYR A 521 14.21 10.76 18.25
C TYR A 521 14.94 12.03 18.68
N ALA A 522 16.09 11.87 19.35
CA ALA A 522 16.90 12.99 19.83
C ALA A 522 17.39 13.91 18.71
N LYS A 523 17.46 13.42 17.47
CA LYS A 523 17.85 14.22 16.30
C LYS A 523 16.72 15.07 15.74
N GLN A 524 15.45 14.74 16.02
CA GLN A 524 14.28 15.47 15.53
C GLN A 524 14.30 15.74 14.01
N ARG A 525 14.78 14.77 13.22
CA ARG A 525 14.43 14.69 11.80
C ARG A 525 12.93 14.39 11.62
N TYR A 526 12.46 14.31 10.39
CA TYR A 526 11.02 14.13 10.11
C TYR A 526 10.41 12.97 10.89
N GLU A 527 11.09 11.82 10.92
CA GLU A 527 10.62 10.62 11.62
C GLU A 527 10.53 10.87 13.13
N GLY A 528 11.56 11.47 13.74
CA GLY A 528 11.58 11.77 15.19
C GLY A 528 10.55 12.82 15.61
N ALA A 529 10.30 13.82 14.76
CA ALA A 529 9.24 14.80 14.98
C ALA A 529 7.84 14.19 14.86
N SER A 530 7.71 13.12 14.07
CA SER A 530 6.46 12.41 13.82
C SER A 530 6.28 11.15 14.69
N THR A 531 7.22 10.87 15.62
CA THR A 531 7.07 9.85 16.66
C THR A 531 6.12 10.35 17.73
N LEU A 532 4.85 9.96 17.64
CA LEU A 532 3.74 10.62 18.35
C LEU A 532 3.87 10.65 19.87
N TYR A 533 4.29 9.55 20.50
CA TYR A 533 4.14 9.36 21.95
C TYR A 533 5.41 9.71 22.75
N GLY A 534 6.27 10.54 22.17
CA GLY A 534 7.52 11.00 22.79
C GLY A 534 8.70 10.04 22.58
N PRO A 535 9.84 10.29 23.25
CA PRO A 535 11.09 9.56 23.03
C PRO A 535 10.96 8.05 23.29
N HIS A 536 10.16 7.68 24.28
CA HIS A 536 10.05 6.30 24.75
C HIS A 536 9.05 5.43 23.95
N THR A 537 8.57 5.91 22.80
CA THR A 537 7.54 5.24 21.99
C THR A 537 7.92 3.81 21.62
N LEU A 538 9.13 3.58 21.08
CA LEU A 538 9.60 2.23 20.71
C LEU A 538 9.64 1.29 21.92
N ASN A 539 10.19 1.76 23.03
CA ASN A 539 10.33 0.96 24.25
C ASN A 539 8.96 0.56 24.81
N ALA A 540 7.96 1.46 24.76
CA ALA A 540 6.59 1.14 25.13
C ALA A 540 5.98 0.06 24.22
N MET A 541 6.13 0.22 22.89
CA MET A 541 5.64 -0.77 21.92
C MET A 541 6.25 -2.16 22.15
N ILE A 542 7.57 -2.24 22.39
CA ILE A 542 8.26 -3.49 22.74
C ILE A 542 7.71 -4.06 24.05
N HIS A 543 7.58 -3.23 25.08
CA HIS A 543 7.12 -3.63 26.41
C HIS A 543 5.73 -4.30 26.35
N TYR A 544 4.74 -3.62 25.76
CA TYR A 544 3.38 -4.16 25.68
C TYR A 544 3.28 -5.38 24.76
N SER A 545 4.10 -5.44 23.71
CA SER A 545 4.21 -6.65 22.87
C SER A 545 4.72 -7.85 23.66
N ILE A 546 5.76 -7.66 24.49
CA ILE A 546 6.34 -8.72 25.34
C ILE A 546 5.35 -9.19 26.41
N GLN A 547 4.58 -8.27 27.01
CA GLN A 547 3.54 -8.64 27.99
C GLN A 547 2.47 -9.56 27.39
N GLY A 548 2.15 -9.36 26.11
CA GLY A 548 1.15 -10.15 25.40
C GLY A 548 1.65 -11.50 24.88
N LEU A 549 2.96 -11.79 24.90
CA LEU A 549 3.52 -13.02 24.31
C LEU A 549 2.92 -14.32 24.85
N ARG A 550 2.53 -14.34 26.13
CA ARG A 550 1.84 -15.49 26.75
C ARG A 550 0.57 -15.91 26.00
N TYR A 551 -0.10 -14.98 25.32
CA TYR A 551 -1.31 -15.28 24.55
C TYR A 551 -1.02 -16.03 23.24
N LEU A 552 0.25 -16.06 22.80
CA LEU A 552 0.70 -16.83 21.63
C LEU A 552 1.17 -18.25 21.99
N SER A 553 1.11 -18.64 23.27
CA SER A 553 1.33 -20.02 23.71
C SER A 553 0.31 -20.97 23.06
N ALA A 554 0.76 -22.14 22.63
CA ALA A 554 -0.07 -23.16 21.98
C ALA A 554 -1.22 -23.62 22.87
N THR A 555 -0.97 -23.72 24.18
CA THR A 555 -1.92 -24.20 25.18
C THR A 555 -2.81 -23.09 25.76
N ASN A 556 -2.52 -21.83 25.43
CA ASN A 556 -3.30 -20.71 25.94
C ASN A 556 -4.64 -20.59 25.18
N GLU A 557 -5.73 -20.50 25.95
CA GLU A 557 -7.09 -20.30 25.44
C GLU A 557 -7.71 -18.96 25.86
N VAL A 558 -7.02 -18.22 26.74
CA VAL A 558 -7.50 -16.93 27.25
C VAL A 558 -7.12 -15.82 26.28
N LYS A 559 -8.07 -14.92 25.99
CA LYS A 559 -7.81 -13.71 25.22
C LYS A 559 -7.34 -12.56 26.13
N PRO A 560 -6.50 -11.64 25.65
CA PRO A 560 -6.19 -10.41 26.40
C PRO A 560 -7.46 -9.57 26.64
N PRO A 561 -7.47 -8.73 27.67
CA PRO A 561 -8.44 -7.64 27.76
C PRO A 561 -8.41 -6.78 26.50
N ALA A 562 -9.56 -6.25 26.09
CA ALA A 562 -9.70 -5.47 24.87
C ALA A 562 -8.93 -4.14 24.83
N GLY A 563 -8.59 -3.59 26.00
CA GLY A 563 -8.10 -2.22 26.16
C GLY A 563 -9.16 -1.14 25.92
N PRO A 564 -8.79 0.15 26.03
CA PRO A 564 -9.67 1.27 25.71
C PRO A 564 -10.02 1.27 24.22
N GLN A 565 -11.28 1.55 23.86
CA GLN A 565 -11.67 1.58 22.45
C GLN A 565 -11.29 2.94 21.82
N PRO A 566 -10.63 2.96 20.66
CA PRO A 566 -10.42 4.20 19.90
C PRO A 566 -11.75 4.75 19.36
N PRO A 567 -11.86 6.07 19.15
CA PRO A 567 -13.05 6.66 18.54
C PRO A 567 -13.16 6.26 17.06
N ILE A 568 -14.39 6.08 16.59
CA ILE A 568 -14.71 5.93 15.16
C ILE A 568 -15.49 7.16 14.71
N ASN A 569 -14.90 7.97 13.83
CA ASN A 569 -15.39 9.31 13.49
C ASN A 569 -16.15 9.39 12.17
N VAL A 570 -16.27 8.28 11.43
CA VAL A 570 -16.87 8.20 10.08
C VAL A 570 -18.21 8.95 9.96
N ASP A 571 -19.10 8.80 10.94
CA ASP A 571 -20.45 9.36 10.87
C ASP A 571 -20.56 10.84 11.25
N ARG A 572 -19.53 11.40 11.88
CA ARG A 572 -19.42 12.84 12.19
C ARG A 572 -18.32 13.55 11.41
N ALA A 573 -17.61 12.83 10.54
CA ALA A 573 -16.50 13.36 9.78
C ALA A 573 -17.00 14.44 8.81
N MET A 574 -16.28 15.56 8.81
CA MET A 574 -16.61 16.71 7.96
C MET A 574 -16.02 16.53 6.57
N SER A 575 -16.71 17.03 5.55
CA SER A 575 -16.23 17.05 4.17
C SER A 575 -16.36 18.44 3.54
N LEU A 576 -15.25 18.96 3.02
CA LEU A 576 -15.18 20.15 2.17
C LEU A 576 -14.83 19.78 0.72
N ILE A 577 -14.91 18.49 0.39
CA ILE A 577 -14.64 17.96 -0.94
C ILE A 577 -15.81 18.34 -1.85
N PRO A 578 -15.58 19.05 -2.98
CA PRO A 578 -16.66 19.41 -3.88
C PRO A 578 -17.42 18.17 -4.39
N SER A 579 -18.75 18.20 -4.32
CA SER A 579 -19.60 17.16 -4.90
C SER A 579 -19.63 17.23 -6.42
N VAL A 580 -19.83 16.09 -7.09
CA VAL A 580 -20.18 16.07 -8.52
C VAL A 580 -21.65 16.45 -8.68
N SER A 581 -21.92 17.66 -9.19
CA SER A 581 -23.28 18.18 -9.35
C SER A 581 -23.98 17.58 -10.58
N SER A 582 -23.35 17.66 -11.74
CA SER A 582 -23.83 17.11 -13.02
C SER A 582 -22.70 17.13 -14.05
N ASP A 583 -22.75 16.21 -15.00
CA ASP A 583 -21.86 16.23 -16.17
C ASP A 583 -22.54 16.95 -17.35
N SER A 584 -21.76 17.37 -18.34
CA SER A 584 -22.28 17.87 -19.62
C SER A 584 -21.36 17.47 -20.78
N THR A 585 -21.86 17.58 -22.01
CA THR A 585 -21.10 17.28 -23.24
C THR A 585 -20.83 18.55 -24.05
N PRO A 586 -19.83 18.56 -24.95
CA PRO A 586 -19.73 19.58 -25.99
C PRO A 586 -21.01 19.65 -26.84
N TRP A 587 -21.31 20.83 -27.38
CA TRP A 587 -22.47 21.00 -28.25
C TRP A 587 -22.40 20.05 -29.46
N GLY A 588 -23.48 19.27 -29.66
CA GLY A 588 -23.59 18.34 -30.78
C GLY A 588 -22.85 17.01 -30.59
N LYS A 589 -22.34 16.75 -29.39
CA LYS A 589 -21.66 15.49 -29.03
C LYS A 589 -22.39 14.74 -27.92
N ASN A 590 -22.23 13.43 -27.91
CA ASN A 590 -22.69 12.53 -26.85
C ASN A 590 -21.53 12.06 -25.97
N TYR A 591 -21.84 11.57 -24.77
CA TYR A 591 -20.85 10.87 -23.94
C TYR A 591 -20.31 9.65 -24.67
N GLY A 592 -18.99 9.46 -24.63
CA GLY A 592 -18.32 8.36 -25.33
C GLY A 592 -17.99 8.65 -26.80
N ASP A 593 -18.38 9.80 -27.34
CA ASP A 593 -17.92 10.22 -28.67
C ASP A 593 -16.40 10.40 -28.68
N VAL A 594 -15.75 9.95 -29.75
CA VAL A 594 -14.31 10.16 -29.96
C VAL A 594 -14.05 11.61 -30.37
N LEU A 595 -13.18 12.28 -29.61
CA LEU A 595 -12.70 13.64 -29.89
C LEU A 595 -11.39 13.60 -30.68
N ASN A 596 -10.44 12.78 -30.22
CA ASN A 596 -9.16 12.56 -30.89
C ASN A 596 -9.00 11.05 -31.16
N PRO A 597 -9.18 10.57 -32.40
CA PRO A 597 -9.02 9.15 -32.73
C PRO A 597 -7.54 8.75 -32.75
N PRO A 598 -7.22 7.44 -32.57
CA PRO A 598 -5.88 6.93 -32.83
C PRO A 598 -5.56 7.00 -34.33
N ASN A 599 -4.27 7.03 -34.67
CA ASN A 599 -3.81 6.85 -36.06
C ASN A 599 -4.14 5.43 -36.53
N ALA A 600 -4.18 5.22 -37.85
CA ALA A 600 -4.51 3.91 -38.42
C ALA A 600 -3.44 2.84 -38.13
N THR A 601 -2.17 3.23 -37.98
CA THR A 601 -1.03 2.30 -37.86
C THR A 601 -0.01 2.79 -36.83
N TYR A 602 0.56 1.87 -36.07
CA TYR A 602 1.62 2.10 -35.09
C TYR A 602 2.67 0.99 -35.14
N ASN A 603 3.90 1.32 -34.73
CA ASN A 603 4.94 0.34 -34.49
C ASN A 603 4.89 -0.14 -33.04
N ARG A 604 5.34 -1.37 -32.79
CA ARG A 604 5.59 -1.85 -31.42
C ARG A 604 6.59 -0.94 -30.70
N GLY A 605 6.22 -0.48 -29.50
CA GLY A 605 6.98 0.50 -28.72
C GLY A 605 6.36 1.91 -28.76
N ASP A 606 5.42 2.18 -29.66
CA ASP A 606 4.71 3.45 -29.70
C ASP A 606 3.74 3.59 -28.51
N THR A 607 3.47 4.84 -28.11
CA THR A 607 2.35 5.17 -27.21
C THR A 607 1.15 5.59 -28.03
N ILE A 608 0.03 4.91 -27.83
CA ILE A 608 -1.19 5.08 -28.62
C ILE A 608 -2.24 5.77 -27.76
N ASN A 609 -2.78 6.90 -28.24
CA ASN A 609 -3.73 7.71 -27.50
C ASN A 609 -5.08 7.79 -28.22
N VAL A 610 -6.16 7.85 -27.43
CA VAL A 610 -7.50 8.24 -27.88
C VAL A 610 -8.14 9.14 -26.83
N THR A 611 -8.89 10.15 -27.25
CA THR A 611 -9.65 11.02 -26.34
C THR A 611 -11.13 10.88 -26.61
N PHE A 612 -11.91 10.67 -25.57
CA PHE A 612 -13.38 10.60 -25.60
C PHE A 612 -14.02 11.77 -24.86
N VAL A 613 -15.25 12.13 -25.24
CA VAL A 613 -16.14 12.91 -24.37
C VAL A 613 -16.41 12.09 -23.12
N GLY A 614 -15.98 12.61 -21.97
CA GLY A 614 -16.01 11.92 -20.68
C GLY A 614 -17.14 12.40 -19.78
N ALA A 615 -17.28 11.68 -18.67
CA ALA A 615 -17.99 12.11 -17.46
C ALA A 615 -17.09 11.86 -16.24
N SER A 616 -17.42 12.43 -15.08
CA SER A 616 -16.60 12.23 -13.87
C SER A 616 -16.52 10.75 -13.47
N PRO A 617 -15.30 10.16 -13.34
CA PRO A 617 -15.10 8.82 -12.79
C PRO A 617 -15.63 8.63 -11.35
N ARG A 618 -16.00 9.71 -10.65
CA ARG A 618 -16.62 9.64 -9.31
C ARG A 618 -18.08 9.18 -9.34
N ASN A 619 -18.73 9.19 -10.50
CA ASN A 619 -20.11 8.69 -10.60
C ASN A 619 -20.18 7.17 -10.40
N ASN A 620 -19.15 6.44 -10.81
CA ASN A 620 -19.04 5.00 -10.64
C ASN A 620 -17.56 4.63 -10.59
N LEU A 621 -17.12 4.07 -9.46
CA LEU A 621 -15.73 3.64 -9.26
C LEU A 621 -15.35 2.43 -10.12
N ARG A 622 -16.36 1.76 -10.69
CA ARG A 622 -16.24 0.54 -11.50
C ARG A 622 -15.41 -0.54 -10.81
N LEU A 623 -15.60 -0.69 -9.49
CA LEU A 623 -14.94 -1.73 -8.70
C LEU A 623 -15.20 -3.10 -9.33
N GLU A 624 -14.14 -3.92 -9.43
CA GLU A 624 -14.18 -5.24 -10.11
C GLU A 624 -14.51 -5.18 -11.61
N GLY A 625 -14.53 -3.98 -12.21
CA GLY A 625 -14.66 -3.74 -13.62
C GLY A 625 -13.52 -2.85 -14.12
N THR A 626 -13.74 -2.16 -15.24
CA THR A 626 -12.72 -1.30 -15.83
C THR A 626 -13.30 -0.03 -16.46
N PHE A 627 -12.57 1.07 -16.38
CA PHE A 627 -12.85 2.32 -17.10
C PHE A 627 -12.40 2.25 -18.55
N ALA A 628 -11.32 1.53 -18.84
CA ALA A 628 -10.64 1.55 -20.13
C ALA A 628 -10.14 0.16 -20.49
N ALA A 629 -10.30 -0.24 -21.75
CA ALA A 629 -9.77 -1.50 -22.26
C ALA A 629 -9.21 -1.33 -23.68
N VAL A 630 -8.22 -2.16 -24.01
CA VAL A 630 -7.77 -2.39 -25.39
C VAL A 630 -8.24 -3.78 -25.79
N GLN A 631 -8.94 -3.84 -26.93
CA GLN A 631 -9.41 -5.09 -27.50
C GLN A 631 -8.66 -5.41 -28.78
N LYS A 632 -8.33 -6.69 -28.98
CA LYS A 632 -7.73 -7.24 -30.21
C LYS A 632 -8.81 -7.95 -31.03
N LEU A 633 -8.78 -7.73 -32.34
CA LEU A 633 -9.64 -8.43 -33.30
C LEU A 633 -9.19 -9.89 -33.46
N ASN A 634 -10.13 -10.84 -33.35
CA ASN A 634 -9.82 -12.26 -33.52
C ASN A 634 -9.80 -12.66 -35.02
N ALA A 635 -8.61 -12.67 -35.62
CA ALA A 635 -8.42 -12.90 -37.06
C ALA A 635 -8.83 -14.32 -37.53
N GLU A 636 -8.64 -15.38 -36.73
CA GLU A 636 -8.93 -16.76 -37.16
C GLU A 636 -10.43 -17.02 -37.38
N LYS A 637 -11.30 -16.35 -36.60
CA LYS A 637 -12.75 -16.43 -36.76
C LYS A 637 -13.27 -15.49 -37.83
N ALA A 638 -12.61 -14.35 -38.05
CA ALA A 638 -12.90 -13.47 -39.18
C ALA A 638 -12.67 -14.21 -40.53
N ILE A 639 -11.56 -14.96 -40.65
CA ILE A 639 -11.19 -15.73 -41.85
C ILE A 639 -12.10 -16.97 -42.06
N LYS A 640 -12.47 -17.71 -41.00
CA LYS A 640 -13.38 -18.87 -41.12
C LYS A 640 -14.78 -18.49 -41.64
N ARG A 641 -15.25 -17.27 -41.39
CA ARG A 641 -16.53 -16.78 -41.92
C ARG A 641 -16.42 -16.40 -43.40
N GLU A 642 -15.29 -15.82 -43.81
CA GLU A 642 -15.01 -15.48 -45.21
C GLU A 642 -15.01 -16.74 -46.11
N GLN A 643 -14.46 -17.86 -45.61
CA GLN A 643 -14.50 -19.15 -46.32
C GLN A 643 -15.89 -19.80 -46.38
N ALA A 644 -16.81 -19.48 -45.45
CA ALA A 644 -18.18 -20.00 -45.44
C ALA A 644 -19.14 -19.23 -46.37
N VAL A 645 -18.71 -18.09 -46.92
CA VAL A 645 -19.49 -17.20 -47.79
C VAL A 645 -18.96 -17.19 -49.24
N LEU A 646 -18.16 -18.20 -49.63
CA LEU A 646 -17.76 -18.36 -51.03
C LEU A 646 -18.97 -18.81 -51.87
N PRO A 647 -19.26 -18.15 -53.02
CA PRO A 647 -20.32 -18.58 -53.91
C PRO A 647 -19.92 -19.85 -54.69
N ASP A 648 -20.96 -20.61 -55.03
CA ASP A 648 -21.00 -21.74 -55.98
C ASP A 648 -20.01 -21.57 -57.17
N PRO A 649 -19.25 -22.60 -57.58
CA PRO A 649 -18.15 -22.45 -58.56
C PRO A 649 -18.56 -22.05 -59.98
N GLU A 650 -19.83 -21.82 -60.27
CA GLU A 650 -20.35 -21.50 -61.60
C GLU A 650 -20.79 -20.05 -61.75
N ARG A 651 -19.88 -19.07 -61.59
CA ARG A 651 -20.06 -17.76 -62.23
C ARG A 651 -18.74 -17.01 -62.44
N SER A 652 -18.28 -17.04 -63.68
CA SER A 652 -17.24 -16.15 -64.20
C SER A 652 -17.76 -14.71 -64.33
N ALA A 653 -17.13 -13.75 -63.65
CA ALA A 653 -16.92 -12.38 -64.17
C ALA A 653 -16.09 -11.55 -63.17
N PHE A 654 -15.14 -10.79 -63.71
CA PHE A 654 -14.33 -9.79 -63.02
C PHE A 654 -15.18 -8.75 -62.28
N SER A 655 -14.86 -8.51 -61.01
CA SER A 655 -15.11 -7.25 -60.30
C SER A 655 -14.21 -7.18 -59.06
N THR A 656 -13.16 -6.34 -59.09
CA THR A 656 -12.43 -5.94 -57.88
C THR A 656 -13.28 -4.94 -57.10
N ASN A 657 -14.19 -5.44 -56.28
CA ASN A 657 -14.83 -4.61 -55.26
C ASN A 657 -14.00 -4.73 -53.99
N GLU A 658 -13.51 -3.59 -53.49
CA GLU A 658 -13.01 -3.47 -52.12
C GLU A 658 -14.11 -3.96 -51.17
N ILE A 659 -13.87 -5.09 -50.51
CA ILE A 659 -14.77 -5.63 -49.49
C ILE A 659 -14.58 -4.75 -48.25
N THR A 660 -15.53 -3.86 -48.03
CA THR A 660 -15.69 -3.15 -46.76
C THR A 660 -16.23 -4.15 -45.75
N LEU A 661 -15.38 -4.61 -44.83
CA LEU A 661 -15.79 -5.41 -43.67
C LEU A 661 -16.85 -4.62 -42.89
N ASP A 662 -18.08 -5.14 -42.82
CA ASP A 662 -19.05 -4.72 -41.83
C ASP A 662 -18.54 -5.19 -40.46
N GLN A 663 -17.88 -4.28 -39.73
CA GLN A 663 -17.24 -4.55 -38.43
C GLN A 663 -18.25 -4.83 -37.30
N SER A 664 -19.57 -4.80 -37.56
CA SER A 664 -20.61 -4.99 -36.55
C SER A 664 -20.66 -6.40 -35.94
N ASP A 665 -20.05 -7.39 -36.62
CA ASP A 665 -20.19 -8.81 -36.31
C ASP A 665 -18.85 -9.52 -35.97
N ALA A 666 -17.79 -8.75 -35.75
CA ALA A 666 -16.45 -9.27 -35.46
C ALA A 666 -16.21 -9.51 -33.96
N GLU A 667 -15.58 -10.64 -33.60
CA GLU A 667 -15.29 -10.99 -32.21
C GLU A 667 -14.01 -10.27 -31.71
N TRP A 668 -14.16 -9.47 -30.66
CA TRP A 668 -13.10 -8.68 -30.03
C TRP A 668 -12.79 -9.22 -28.63
N THR A 669 -11.50 -9.39 -28.32
CA THR A 669 -11.04 -9.89 -27.01
C THR A 669 -10.27 -8.80 -26.29
N THR A 670 -10.63 -8.49 -25.04
CA THR A 670 -9.83 -7.59 -24.20
C THR A 670 -8.45 -8.20 -23.95
N VAL A 671 -7.41 -7.45 -24.31
CA VAL A 671 -6.00 -7.84 -24.11
C VAL A 671 -5.31 -6.98 -23.07
N ARG A 672 -5.84 -5.77 -22.81
CA ARG A 672 -5.41 -4.88 -21.74
C ARG A 672 -6.60 -4.16 -21.13
N ASP A 673 -6.52 -3.82 -19.86
CA ASP A 673 -7.47 -2.97 -19.16
C ASP A 673 -6.77 -2.11 -18.09
N ASP A 674 -7.51 -1.30 -17.34
CA ASP A 674 -6.97 -0.41 -16.29
C ASP A 674 -6.36 -1.12 -15.06
N PHE A 675 -6.27 -2.47 -15.10
CA PHE A 675 -5.43 -3.25 -14.19
C PHE A 675 -3.97 -3.35 -14.67
N ASP A 676 -3.74 -3.20 -15.97
CA ASP A 676 -2.41 -3.28 -16.59
C ASP A 676 -1.70 -1.93 -16.52
N TRP A 677 -0.47 -1.93 -16.01
CA TRP A 677 0.36 -0.73 -15.85
C TRP A 677 0.51 0.10 -17.13
N GLU A 678 0.50 -0.57 -18.28
CA GLU A 678 0.70 0.00 -19.61
C GLU A 678 -0.54 0.73 -20.16
N LEU A 679 -1.73 0.55 -19.57
CA LEU A 679 -2.95 1.23 -19.98
C LEU A 679 -3.33 2.29 -18.95
N VAL A 680 -3.40 3.53 -19.41
CA VAL A 680 -3.57 4.70 -18.55
C VAL A 680 -4.83 5.45 -18.96
N MET A 681 -5.68 5.80 -18.00
CA MET A 681 -6.80 6.72 -18.25
C MET A 681 -6.56 8.01 -17.48
N GLU A 682 -6.38 9.10 -18.21
CA GLU A 682 -6.37 10.47 -17.69
C GLU A 682 -7.74 11.13 -17.95
N TRP A 683 -8.19 11.93 -16.99
CA TRP A 683 -9.44 12.67 -17.05
C TRP A 683 -9.19 14.13 -16.69
N LYS A 684 -9.84 15.03 -17.43
CA LYS A 684 -9.76 16.47 -17.19
C LYS A 684 -11.10 17.16 -17.43
N LYS A 685 -11.36 18.23 -16.67
CA LYS A 685 -12.45 19.17 -16.95
C LYS A 685 -12.01 20.17 -18.02
N VAL A 686 -12.88 20.43 -18.99
CA VAL A 686 -12.61 21.32 -20.13
C VAL A 686 -13.72 22.36 -20.27
N GLY A 687 -13.31 23.59 -20.63
CA GLY A 687 -14.20 24.73 -20.85
C GLY A 687 -14.47 25.56 -19.61
N THR A 688 -14.77 26.85 -19.82
CA THR A 688 -15.10 27.82 -18.76
C THR A 688 -16.60 28.11 -18.66
N VAL A 689 -17.30 28.13 -19.79
CA VAL A 689 -18.74 28.45 -19.91
C VAL A 689 -19.62 27.20 -20.03
N PHE A 690 -19.22 26.22 -20.87
CA PHE A 690 -19.86 24.91 -20.98
C PHE A 690 -18.88 23.84 -20.50
N LYS A 691 -18.83 23.65 -19.18
CA LYS A 691 -17.90 22.71 -18.54
C LYS A 691 -18.29 21.27 -18.86
N HIS A 692 -17.52 20.64 -19.74
CA HIS A 692 -17.58 19.19 -19.98
C HIS A 692 -16.30 18.54 -19.48
N SER A 693 -16.16 17.23 -19.69
CA SER A 693 -14.91 16.53 -19.39
C SER A 693 -14.44 15.68 -20.55
N GLU A 694 -13.14 15.44 -20.60
CA GLU A 694 -12.49 14.57 -21.57
C GLU A 694 -11.77 13.45 -20.83
N SER A 695 -11.83 12.24 -21.39
CA SER A 695 -11.04 11.09 -20.94
C SER A 695 -10.07 10.69 -22.03
N THR A 696 -8.77 10.81 -21.77
CA THR A 696 -7.71 10.34 -22.65
C THR A 696 -7.24 8.97 -22.16
N ILE A 697 -7.30 7.98 -23.03
CA ILE A 697 -6.76 6.65 -22.77
C ILE A 697 -5.48 6.48 -23.58
N SER A 698 -4.41 6.07 -22.90
CA SER A 698 -3.08 5.89 -23.46
C SER A 698 -2.62 4.45 -23.25
N TRP A 699 -2.20 3.77 -24.32
CA TRP A 699 -1.59 2.46 -24.28
C TRP A 699 -0.10 2.55 -24.64
N GLU A 700 0.76 2.27 -23.67
CA GLU A 700 2.21 2.18 -23.83
C GLU A 700 2.56 0.79 -24.36
N THR A 701 2.68 0.62 -25.68
CA THR A 701 2.98 -0.70 -26.26
C THR A 701 4.43 -1.10 -25.98
N ALA A 702 4.67 -2.40 -25.81
CA ALA A 702 6.00 -2.98 -25.67
C ALA A 702 6.51 -3.59 -26.99
N ALA A 703 7.82 -3.85 -27.08
CA ALA A 703 8.43 -4.46 -28.26
C ALA A 703 7.90 -5.88 -28.58
N ASP A 704 7.39 -6.58 -27.57
CA ASP A 704 6.78 -7.91 -27.66
C ASP A 704 5.25 -7.88 -27.78
N THR A 705 4.65 -6.69 -27.95
CA THR A 705 3.21 -6.57 -28.25
C THR A 705 2.89 -7.37 -29.49
N GLU A 706 1.89 -8.24 -29.42
CA GLU A 706 1.52 -9.05 -30.58
C GLU A 706 1.03 -8.16 -31.74
N PRO A 707 1.49 -8.37 -32.98
CA PRO A 707 0.91 -7.68 -34.12
C PRO A 707 -0.58 -7.99 -34.27
N GLY A 708 -1.35 -7.03 -34.77
CA GLY A 708 -2.78 -7.21 -35.00
C GLY A 708 -3.57 -5.92 -35.10
N THR A 709 -4.89 -6.07 -35.23
CA THR A 709 -5.84 -4.95 -35.22
C THR A 709 -6.44 -4.80 -33.84
N TYR A 710 -6.45 -3.57 -33.34
CA TYR A 710 -6.87 -3.21 -31.99
C TYR A 710 -7.88 -2.06 -32.00
N ARG A 711 -8.62 -1.91 -30.90
CA ARG A 711 -9.45 -0.72 -30.62
C ARG A 711 -9.47 -0.44 -29.11
N PHE A 712 -9.75 0.81 -28.75
CA PHE A 712 -10.02 1.20 -27.38
C PHE A 712 -11.51 1.13 -27.07
N VAL A 713 -11.81 0.77 -25.82
CA VAL A 713 -13.14 0.85 -25.22
C VAL A 713 -13.06 1.71 -23.97
N TYR A 714 -13.91 2.72 -23.89
CA TYR A 714 -14.08 3.58 -22.72
C TYR A 714 -15.46 3.32 -22.10
N ASN A 715 -15.49 3.00 -20.81
CA ASN A 715 -16.71 2.79 -20.05
C ASN A 715 -16.84 3.89 -19.00
N GLY A 716 -17.93 4.66 -19.09
CA GLY A 716 -18.19 5.77 -18.16
C GLY A 716 -19.65 5.81 -17.71
N ASP A 717 -19.90 6.65 -16.72
CA ASP A 717 -21.22 6.87 -16.14
C ASP A 717 -21.41 8.38 -15.96
N TRP A 718 -22.46 8.95 -16.56
CA TRP A 718 -22.72 10.38 -16.49
C TRP A 718 -23.86 10.69 -15.52
N ARG A 719 -23.78 11.85 -14.87
CA ARG A 719 -24.77 12.32 -13.89
C ARG A 719 -25.62 13.46 -14.47
N ALA A 720 -26.93 13.24 -14.51
CA ALA A 720 -27.91 14.28 -14.85
C ALA A 720 -28.06 15.32 -13.73
N ILE A 721 -28.63 16.49 -14.06
CA ILE A 721 -28.98 17.52 -13.06
C ILE A 721 -29.95 16.98 -11.99
N SER A 722 -30.78 15.99 -12.32
CA SER A 722 -31.65 15.29 -11.36
C SER A 722 -30.89 14.39 -10.38
N GLY A 723 -29.60 14.16 -10.59
CA GLY A 723 -28.77 13.22 -9.84
C GLY A 723 -28.78 11.79 -10.40
N ALA A 724 -29.58 11.48 -11.42
CA ALA A 724 -29.60 10.15 -12.04
C ALA A 724 -28.26 9.84 -12.73
N ILE A 725 -27.74 8.63 -12.52
CA ILE A 725 -26.48 8.14 -13.11
C ILE A 725 -26.83 7.15 -14.23
N THR A 726 -26.27 7.36 -15.42
CA THR A 726 -26.53 6.52 -16.61
C THR A 726 -25.21 6.07 -17.23
N PRO A 727 -25.02 4.76 -17.50
CA PRO A 727 -23.81 4.24 -18.12
C PRO A 727 -23.77 4.59 -19.62
N PHE A 728 -22.57 4.72 -20.16
CA PHE A 728 -22.30 4.84 -21.60
C PHE A 728 -21.00 4.12 -21.97
N GLN A 729 -20.84 3.83 -23.25
CA GLN A 729 -19.61 3.23 -23.79
C GLN A 729 -19.16 3.99 -25.03
N GLY A 730 -17.88 4.34 -25.06
CA GLY A 730 -17.18 4.86 -26.24
C GLY A 730 -16.30 3.77 -26.85
N ILE A 731 -16.27 3.68 -28.18
CA ILE A 731 -15.41 2.74 -28.91
C ILE A 731 -14.63 3.55 -29.95
N SER A 732 -13.30 3.39 -29.99
CA SER A 732 -12.46 4.06 -30.99
C SER A 732 -12.58 3.39 -32.36
N PRO A 733 -12.24 4.10 -33.46
CA PRO A 733 -11.83 3.43 -34.70
C PRO A 733 -10.73 2.40 -34.43
N SER A 734 -10.70 1.34 -35.22
CA SER A 734 -9.66 0.32 -35.15
C SER A 734 -8.33 0.83 -35.73
N PHE A 735 -7.22 0.33 -35.19
CA PHE A 735 -5.86 0.62 -35.65
C PHE A 735 -5.01 -0.65 -35.65
N THR A 736 -3.91 -0.68 -36.40
CA THR A 736 -3.00 -1.82 -36.46
C THR A 736 -1.69 -1.55 -35.74
N VAL A 737 -1.16 -2.55 -35.04
CA VAL A 737 0.20 -2.53 -34.46
C VAL A 737 1.05 -3.58 -35.18
N SER A 738 2.25 -3.18 -35.64
CA SER A 738 3.21 -4.04 -36.37
C SER A 738 4.60 -4.09 -35.74
#